data_AF-A0A7L3CXF7-F1
#
_entry.id   AF-A0A7L3CXF7-F1
#
_cell.length_a   1.000
_cell.length_b   1.000
_cell.length_c   1.000
_cell.angle_alpha   90.00
_cell.angle_beta   90.00
_cell.angle_gamma   90.00
#
_symmetry.space_group_name_H-M   'P 1'
#
loop_
_entity.id
_entity.type
_entity.pdbx_description
1 polymer ?
#
loop_
_entity_poly.entity_id
_entity_poly.type
_entity_poly.pdbx_seq_one_letter_code
_entity_poly.pdbx_strand_id
1 'polypeptide(L)'
;LLLVTECRGVLDNNQRFSSLPTYLPVSYRISSAETSFFLKEANQDFMRNSSLQSRVESFFPYKAKRPPILNASYGPFSVEQVVPQDLMLTSNFFGSANKFTYNWKLKTYIMSNKIYLSKPKVQVLFYIVGRDWDDYSATERLPCLRVFAFRETREVRGSCRLKGDLGLCVAELELLPSWFNPPTIVTGRKKPPDQFEGSPVELYYTIQPGDEKGECTAEDIRKGNAIRPGKDGTDETMSHLQRIGSVSLYRGQETSQLTELRLDSSIVVWLPSKPVKQGEVVNVYVTIANNSTVDHFILRAKVKKGVNILSAKTSDPRQWDVKQEVGNGGKHSTTTVICQRIAPSSRNRSNSLFNEVVQMNFEIASFSSLSGTQPITWQVEYPRKGTTDITLSEIFICQKDLVGIVPLAMDTEILNTAILTGKTVAVPIKVVSIEENSAVTDISESVECKSSDEDVIKVSDRCDYVFVNGKEMKGKVNALVNFTYQYLSAPLQITVWVPRLPLQIDISDTELSQIKGWRVPVVSNKRPTRDSDDEDEDERKGRGCTLQYQHAMVRVLTQFVAEDSSPWGQLSYLLGSDWQFDITDLVMEFMKLEDPHIAKLQEGRILIGREVGMTTMQVLSPLSDSILAEKTVTVLDDKVTITDLGVQLVAGLSLFLQPSAASSRAIVATTVAQELLHTPKQEAVVSTWIQFSDSSVTPLDIYDSKDFSLSAVSLDEGVVSIHQDAALKWPVVAAEGEGQGTLIKVDMMISEACQKSKRKSVLAVGNGNIKVKFGQNDADSDIGGDYDADEIENHASDRRHKVSDQDRYGQDGRYYGSSSAEREEGAIRKVSTTARSVIKNKVIKNNRLDGGKISDDNQLQNIPIDFTNFPAQVDLPKGNAGMEENDLVQTPRGLSDLEIGMYALLGVFCLAILVFLINCATFALKYRHK
;
A
#
# COMPACT_ATOMS: atom_id res chain seq x y z
N LEU A 1 69.85 19.94 22.88
CA LEU A 1 69.03 19.50 21.75
C LEU A 1 68.03 18.49 22.31
N LEU A 2 66.78 18.82 22.68
CA LEU A 2 65.87 19.92 22.33
C LEU A 2 65.28 19.84 20.90
N LEU A 3 63.95 20.02 20.82
CA LEU A 3 62.92 19.74 19.79
C LEU A 3 62.05 18.55 20.25
N VAL A 4 60.87 18.69 20.86
CA VAL A 4 59.78 19.70 20.79
C VAL A 4 59.18 19.82 19.39
N THR A 5 57.97 19.29 19.24
CA THR A 5 57.06 19.53 18.12
C THR A 5 55.66 19.76 18.69
N GLU A 6 55.08 20.93 18.46
CA GLU A 6 53.71 21.24 18.84
C GLU A 6 52.70 20.53 17.91
N CYS A 7 51.61 20.02 18.47
CA CYS A 7 50.39 19.77 17.72
C CYS A 7 49.31 20.74 18.21
N ARG A 8 48.77 21.54 17.29
CA ARG A 8 47.67 22.49 17.57
C ARG A 8 46.43 21.75 18.04
N GLY A 9 45.80 22.27 19.10
CA GLY A 9 44.58 21.69 19.66
C GLY A 9 43.36 21.87 18.77
N VAL A 10 42.53 20.83 18.72
CA VAL A 10 41.11 20.93 18.35
C VAL A 10 40.34 21.17 19.66
N LEU A 11 39.36 22.08 19.64
CA LEU A 11 38.56 22.41 20.83
C LEU A 11 37.71 21.21 21.27
N ASP A 12 37.92 20.75 22.50
CA ASP A 12 37.02 19.82 23.20
C ASP A 12 35.67 20.51 23.46
N ASN A 13 34.68 20.22 22.61
CA ASN A 13 33.29 20.64 22.80
C ASN A 13 32.32 19.44 22.81
N ASN A 14 32.68 18.40 23.56
CA ASN A 14 31.83 17.23 23.77
C ASN A 14 31.14 17.30 25.15
N GLN A 15 29.85 17.66 25.16
CA GLN A 15 28.95 17.21 26.24
C GLN A 15 28.96 15.67 26.27
N ARG A 16 28.96 15.06 27.46
CA ARG A 16 29.15 13.61 27.65
C ARG A 16 27.97 12.72 27.19
N PHE A 17 26.96 13.30 26.55
CA PHE A 17 25.76 12.62 26.04
C PHE A 17 25.97 11.90 24.69
N SER A 18 27.15 12.02 24.06
CA SER A 18 27.38 11.64 22.66
C SER A 18 27.33 10.14 22.31
N SER A 19 27.08 9.25 23.28
CA SER A 19 27.07 7.78 23.07
C SER A 19 25.72 7.12 23.32
N LEU A 20 24.70 7.87 23.76
CA LEU A 20 23.37 7.33 24.07
C LEU A 20 22.28 8.05 23.27
N PRO A 21 21.25 7.32 22.82
CA PRO A 21 20.23 7.86 21.92
C PRO A 21 19.33 8.89 22.63
N THR A 22 19.60 10.18 22.42
CA THR A 22 18.89 11.33 23.01
C THR A 22 18.21 12.17 21.93
N TYR A 23 16.97 12.63 22.16
CA TYR A 23 16.17 13.39 21.18
C TYR A 23 15.65 14.72 21.73
N LEU A 24 15.17 15.58 20.84
CA LEU A 24 14.25 16.67 21.18
C LEU A 24 12.84 16.12 21.50
N PRO A 25 12.31 16.24 22.74
CA PRO A 25 11.03 15.63 23.15
C PRO A 25 9.77 16.36 22.63
N VAL A 26 9.72 16.63 21.32
CA VAL A 26 8.59 17.24 20.59
C VAL A 26 7.33 16.38 20.67
N SER A 27 6.17 16.99 20.88
CA SER A 27 4.87 16.35 20.65
C SER A 27 4.40 16.63 19.22
N TYR A 28 4.25 15.56 18.44
CA TYR A 28 3.68 15.62 17.08
C TYR A 28 2.18 15.32 17.12
N ARG A 29 1.39 16.12 16.40
CA ARG A 29 -0.04 15.88 16.18
C ARG A 29 -0.41 16.13 14.73
N ILE A 30 -1.09 15.18 14.10
CA ILE A 30 -1.64 15.32 12.75
C ILE A 30 -3.10 15.75 12.89
N SER A 31 -3.47 16.82 12.20
CA SER A 31 -4.85 17.32 12.13
C SER A 31 -5.37 17.34 10.69
N SER A 32 -6.68 17.48 10.53
CA SER A 32 -7.38 17.43 9.22
C SER A 32 -7.27 16.10 8.45
N ALA A 33 -6.74 15.03 9.08
CA ALA A 33 -6.85 13.65 8.62
C ALA A 33 -7.93 12.90 9.42
N GLU A 34 -8.64 11.97 8.76
CA GLU A 34 -9.58 11.05 9.41
C GLU A 34 -8.85 9.83 9.98
N THR A 35 -7.82 9.36 9.26
CA THR A 35 -6.93 8.26 9.69
C THR A 35 -5.50 8.57 9.25
N SER A 36 -4.58 8.54 10.21
CA SER A 36 -3.16 8.76 10.01
C SER A 36 -2.35 7.98 11.06
N PHE A 37 -1.18 7.52 10.67
CA PHE A 37 -0.30 6.70 11.52
C PHE A 37 1.09 7.32 11.59
N PHE A 38 1.71 7.30 12.77
CA PHE A 38 3.16 7.43 12.85
C PHE A 38 3.81 6.09 12.46
N LEU A 39 5.05 6.14 11.98
CA LEU A 39 5.74 5.00 11.41
C LEU A 39 7.11 4.79 12.08
N LYS A 40 7.47 3.51 12.26
CA LYS A 40 8.83 3.06 12.61
C LYS A 40 9.39 2.23 11.46
N GLU A 41 10.67 2.42 11.14
CA GLU A 41 11.38 1.57 10.19
C GLU A 41 12.01 0.38 10.94
N ALA A 42 11.80 -0.84 10.47
CA ALA A 42 12.08 -2.09 11.18
C ALA A 42 13.59 -2.31 11.47
N ASN A 43 14.45 -1.68 10.67
CA ASN A 43 15.92 -1.72 10.82
C ASN A 43 16.48 -0.48 11.56
N GLN A 44 15.62 0.40 12.08
CA GLN A 44 16.01 1.53 12.91
C GLN A 44 15.55 1.33 14.36
N ASP A 45 16.53 1.30 15.27
CA ASP A 45 16.27 1.66 16.66
C ASP A 45 15.63 3.06 16.71
N PHE A 46 14.89 3.34 17.79
CA PHE A 46 14.03 4.50 18.09
C PHE A 46 14.56 5.89 17.66
N MET A 47 15.85 6.00 17.31
CA MET A 47 16.68 7.17 17.54
C MET A 47 17.85 7.39 16.59
N ARG A 48 18.15 6.51 15.63
CA ARG A 48 19.44 6.58 14.88
C ARG A 48 19.61 7.84 14.02
N ASN A 49 18.52 8.53 13.68
CA ASN A 49 18.50 9.80 12.94
C ASN A 49 18.05 11.00 13.81
N SER A 50 17.91 10.82 15.12
CA SER A 50 17.51 11.87 16.06
C SER A 50 18.69 12.24 16.98
N SER A 51 18.74 13.51 17.36
CA SER A 51 19.71 14.09 18.29
C SER A 51 18.97 14.99 19.29
N LEU A 52 19.64 15.45 20.34
CA LEU A 52 19.11 16.49 21.22
C LEU A 52 18.56 17.68 20.40
N GLN A 53 19.25 18.11 19.34
CA GLN A 53 18.84 19.25 18.52
C GLN A 53 17.74 18.93 17.48
N SER A 54 17.62 17.68 17.05
CA SER A 54 16.76 17.31 15.91
C SER A 54 15.98 16.03 16.16
N ARG A 55 14.66 16.05 15.94
CA ARG A 55 13.84 14.83 15.95
C ARG A 55 13.26 14.55 14.58
N VAL A 56 13.53 13.36 14.08
CA VAL A 56 12.93 12.83 12.86
C VAL A 56 11.82 11.85 13.23
N GLU A 57 10.61 12.06 12.70
CA GLU A 57 9.49 11.13 12.86
C GLU A 57 8.83 10.91 11.48
N SER A 58 8.55 9.66 11.13
CA SER A 58 7.87 9.33 9.87
C SER A 58 6.38 9.15 10.12
N PHE A 59 5.55 9.53 9.16
CA PHE A 59 4.10 9.37 9.24
C PHE A 59 3.45 9.08 7.88
N PHE A 60 2.23 8.53 7.94
CA PHE A 60 1.41 8.18 6.79
C PHE A 60 -0.03 8.66 6.98
N PRO A 61 -0.50 9.65 6.20
CA PRO A 61 -1.91 10.01 6.13
C PRO A 61 -2.67 9.02 5.23
N TYR A 62 -3.54 8.18 5.81
CA TYR A 62 -4.28 7.16 5.07
C TYR A 62 -5.56 7.70 4.43
N LYS A 63 -6.40 8.41 5.20
CA LYS A 63 -7.56 9.17 4.68
C LYS A 63 -7.65 10.55 5.29
N ALA A 64 -7.98 11.54 4.45
CA ALA A 64 -8.21 12.93 4.84
C ALA A 64 -9.19 13.58 3.85
N LYS A 65 -10.05 14.49 4.32
CA LYS A 65 -10.94 15.28 3.45
C LYS A 65 -10.36 16.64 3.06
N ARG A 66 -9.28 17.06 3.72
CA ARG A 66 -8.54 18.31 3.49
C ARG A 66 -7.04 18.02 3.55
N PRO A 67 -6.16 18.90 3.04
CA PRO A 67 -4.72 18.77 3.25
C PRO A 67 -4.43 18.66 4.76
N PRO A 68 -3.80 17.58 5.24
CA PRO A 68 -3.52 17.43 6.66
C PRO A 68 -2.42 18.39 7.09
N ILE A 69 -2.45 18.75 8.37
CA ILE A 69 -1.54 19.71 8.98
C ILE A 69 -0.81 19.02 10.11
N LEU A 70 0.51 18.97 10.04
CA LEU A 70 1.36 18.47 11.11
C LEU A 70 1.71 19.63 12.05
N ASN A 71 1.33 19.51 13.31
CA ASN A 71 1.76 20.39 14.40
C ASN A 71 2.88 19.70 15.18
N ALA A 72 4.01 20.39 15.32
CA ALA A 72 5.13 20.03 16.18
C ALA A 72 5.22 21.04 17.33
N SER A 73 5.12 20.56 18.57
CA SER A 73 5.05 21.43 19.76
C SER A 73 6.03 21.02 20.85
N TYR A 74 6.63 22.02 21.51
CA TYR A 74 7.47 21.85 22.70
C TYR A 74 7.41 23.10 23.59
N GLY A 75 6.94 22.94 24.83
CA GLY A 75 6.72 24.07 25.75
C GLY A 75 5.77 25.13 25.14
N PRO A 76 6.15 26.42 25.12
CA PRO A 76 5.36 27.49 24.51
C PRO A 76 5.49 27.53 22.97
N PHE A 77 6.43 26.78 22.38
CA PHE A 77 6.68 26.81 20.94
C PHE A 77 5.83 25.77 20.22
N SER A 78 5.10 26.21 19.20
CA SER A 78 4.42 25.33 18.24
C SER A 78 4.68 25.81 16.82
N VAL A 79 4.94 24.87 15.93
CA VAL A 79 5.08 25.12 14.49
C VAL A 79 4.16 24.16 13.75
N GLU A 80 3.38 24.71 12.81
CA GLU A 80 2.45 23.94 11.98
C GLU A 80 2.89 24.00 10.52
N GLN A 81 2.87 22.85 9.85
CA GLN A 81 3.12 22.77 8.41
C GLN A 81 2.01 21.96 7.74
N VAL A 82 1.34 22.58 6.77
CA VAL A 82 0.42 21.89 5.86
C VAL A 82 1.24 20.96 4.97
N VAL A 83 0.84 19.71 4.86
CA VAL A 83 1.52 18.74 3.99
C VAL A 83 1.39 19.17 2.52
N PRO A 84 2.50 19.45 1.80
CA PRO A 84 2.44 19.85 0.40
C PRO A 84 1.80 18.77 -0.48
N GLN A 85 0.99 19.18 -1.45
CA GLN A 85 0.22 18.24 -2.27
C GLN A 85 1.12 17.34 -3.15
N ASP A 86 2.32 17.81 -3.50
CA ASP A 86 3.33 17.03 -4.23
C ASP A 86 3.84 15.82 -3.44
N LEU A 87 3.86 15.91 -2.09
CA LEU A 87 4.26 14.80 -1.21
C LEU A 87 3.15 13.76 -1.01
N MET A 88 1.94 14.03 -1.47
CA MET A 88 0.76 13.19 -1.22
C MET A 88 0.45 12.18 -2.33
N LEU A 89 1.19 12.23 -3.44
CA LEU A 89 1.18 11.26 -4.55
C LEU A 89 -0.19 10.77 -5.05
N THR A 90 -1.23 11.57 -4.85
CA THR A 90 -2.29 11.67 -5.85
C THR A 90 -1.71 12.49 -6.99
N SER A 91 -1.10 11.80 -7.95
CA SER A 91 -0.68 12.39 -9.22
C SER A 91 -1.87 13.21 -9.76
N ASN A 92 -1.68 14.53 -9.93
CA ASN A 92 -2.76 15.45 -10.27
C ASN A 92 -3.22 15.22 -11.71
N PHE A 93 -4.03 14.19 -11.93
CA PHE A 93 -4.65 13.85 -13.21
C PHE A 93 -5.41 15.04 -13.81
N PHE A 94 -5.99 15.89 -12.95
CA PHE A 94 -6.77 17.07 -13.32
C PHE A 94 -5.94 18.35 -13.60
N GLY A 95 -4.61 18.27 -13.57
CA GLY A 95 -3.70 19.41 -13.83
C GLY A 95 -3.75 20.51 -12.75
N SER A 96 -3.25 21.71 -13.08
CA SER A 96 -3.18 22.88 -12.18
C SER A 96 -4.55 23.55 -11.90
N ALA A 97 -5.64 22.79 -11.99
CA ALA A 97 -6.96 23.22 -11.58
C ALA A 97 -7.09 23.07 -10.05
N ASN A 98 -6.69 24.10 -9.30
CA ASN A 98 -6.80 24.22 -7.82
C ASN A 98 -8.28 24.29 -7.32
N LYS A 99 -9.17 23.45 -7.86
CA LYS A 99 -10.63 23.48 -7.63
C LYS A 99 -11.25 22.11 -7.33
N PHE A 100 -10.48 21.04 -7.35
CA PHE A 100 -10.96 19.69 -7.00
C PHE A 100 -10.53 19.34 -5.59
N THR A 101 -11.43 18.69 -4.84
CA THR A 101 -11.16 18.25 -3.48
C THR A 101 -10.15 17.09 -3.43
N TYR A 102 -9.44 17.00 -2.30
CA TYR A 102 -8.34 16.08 -2.07
C TYR A 102 -8.80 14.60 -2.19
N ASN A 103 -7.94 13.74 -2.75
CA ASN A 103 -8.13 12.29 -3.05
C ASN A 103 -8.92 11.86 -4.31
N TRP A 104 -9.44 12.76 -5.15
CA TRP A 104 -10.20 12.34 -6.33
C TRP A 104 -9.34 11.64 -7.38
N LYS A 105 -9.71 10.41 -7.76
CA LYS A 105 -9.05 9.59 -8.79
C LYS A 105 -10.04 9.28 -9.91
N LEU A 106 -9.66 9.61 -11.15
CA LEU A 106 -10.43 9.20 -12.33
C LEU A 106 -10.18 7.71 -12.62
N LYS A 107 -11.24 6.94 -12.81
CA LYS A 107 -11.20 5.54 -13.24
C LYS A 107 -11.93 5.37 -14.57
N THR A 108 -11.51 4.35 -15.32
CA THR A 108 -12.00 4.03 -16.66
C THR A 108 -12.42 2.56 -16.74
N TYR A 109 -13.55 2.26 -17.38
CA TYR A 109 -14.03 0.90 -17.61
C TYR A 109 -14.48 0.73 -19.07
N ILE A 110 -13.91 -0.24 -19.78
CA ILE A 110 -14.28 -0.56 -21.17
C ILE A 110 -15.45 -1.54 -21.12
N MET A 111 -16.59 -1.19 -21.73
CA MET A 111 -17.82 -2.00 -21.64
C MET A 111 -17.75 -3.32 -22.41
N SER A 112 -17.00 -3.38 -23.52
CA SER A 112 -16.71 -4.62 -24.24
C SER A 112 -15.33 -4.57 -24.87
N ASN A 113 -14.54 -5.62 -24.64
CA ASN A 113 -13.23 -5.80 -25.26
C ASN A 113 -13.30 -6.44 -26.66
N LYS A 114 -14.48 -6.95 -27.07
CA LYS A 114 -14.71 -7.55 -28.39
C LYS A 114 -15.72 -6.74 -29.17
N ILE A 115 -15.29 -6.14 -30.27
CA ILE A 115 -16.12 -5.27 -31.12
C ILE A 115 -16.33 -5.99 -32.46
N TYR A 116 -17.57 -6.04 -32.92
CA TYR A 116 -17.95 -6.74 -34.15
C TYR A 116 -18.34 -5.74 -35.24
N LEU A 117 -18.10 -6.07 -36.52
CA LEU A 117 -18.49 -5.21 -37.65
C LEU A 117 -20.01 -4.91 -37.69
N SER A 118 -20.85 -5.79 -37.13
CA SER A 118 -22.29 -5.57 -36.96
C SER A 118 -22.66 -4.48 -35.93
N LYS A 119 -21.78 -4.21 -34.97
CA LYS A 119 -21.91 -3.19 -33.92
C LYS A 119 -20.55 -2.52 -33.68
N PRO A 120 -20.09 -1.62 -34.57
CA PRO A 120 -18.74 -1.06 -34.54
C PRO A 120 -18.59 0.07 -33.51
N LYS A 121 -19.19 -0.06 -32.32
CA LYS A 121 -19.20 0.95 -31.26
C LYS A 121 -18.34 0.52 -30.08
N VAL A 122 -17.55 1.44 -29.54
CA VAL A 122 -16.83 1.29 -28.27
C VAL A 122 -17.44 2.27 -27.27
N GLN A 123 -17.81 1.77 -26.09
CA GLN A 123 -18.24 2.59 -24.96
C GLN A 123 -17.22 2.46 -23.83
N VAL A 124 -16.77 3.61 -23.31
CA VAL A 124 -15.90 3.68 -22.13
C VAL A 124 -16.59 4.50 -21.05
N LEU A 125 -16.85 3.89 -19.90
CA LEU A 125 -17.33 4.57 -18.70
C LEU A 125 -16.15 5.22 -17.97
N PHE A 126 -16.34 6.45 -17.54
CA PHE A 126 -15.47 7.20 -16.65
C PHE A 126 -16.22 7.56 -15.37
N TYR A 127 -15.53 7.46 -14.24
CA TYR A 127 -16.09 7.77 -12.92
C TYR A 127 -15.02 8.28 -11.96
N ILE A 128 -15.44 9.02 -10.93
CA ILE A 128 -14.56 9.57 -9.89
C ILE A 128 -14.65 8.70 -8.63
N VAL A 129 -13.49 8.29 -8.12
CA VAL A 129 -13.30 7.56 -6.86
C VAL A 129 -12.68 8.52 -5.83
N GLY A 130 -12.95 8.33 -4.54
CA GLY A 130 -12.48 9.22 -3.46
C GLY A 130 -13.29 10.51 -3.27
N ARG A 131 -14.40 10.67 -4.01
CA ARG A 131 -15.41 11.71 -3.74
C ARG A 131 -16.42 11.20 -2.73
N ASP A 132 -16.76 12.02 -1.73
CA ASP A 132 -17.88 11.78 -0.84
C ASP A 132 -19.20 11.98 -1.62
N TRP A 133 -19.97 10.90 -1.80
CA TRP A 133 -21.19 10.92 -2.61
C TRP A 133 -22.37 11.59 -1.89
N ASP A 134 -22.30 11.76 -0.57
CA ASP A 134 -23.31 12.43 0.24
C ASP A 134 -23.00 13.93 0.44
N ASP A 135 -21.86 14.43 -0.08
CA ASP A 135 -21.50 15.85 -0.03
C ASP A 135 -22.07 16.63 -1.24
N TYR A 136 -23.32 17.07 -1.08
CA TYR A 136 -24.03 17.93 -2.03
C TYR A 136 -23.46 19.35 -2.17
N SER A 137 -22.44 19.75 -1.39
CA SER A 137 -21.89 21.11 -1.44
C SER A 137 -21.03 21.38 -2.69
N ALA A 138 -20.53 20.33 -3.34
CA ALA A 138 -19.64 20.42 -4.49
C ALA A 138 -20.41 20.69 -5.80
N THR A 139 -20.87 21.93 -6.01
CA THR A 139 -21.19 22.49 -7.35
C THR A 139 -19.91 22.74 -8.17
N GLU A 140 -18.98 21.79 -8.17
CA GLU A 140 -17.71 21.87 -8.87
C GLU A 140 -17.90 21.67 -10.39
N ARG A 141 -17.18 22.44 -11.21
CA ARG A 141 -17.19 22.28 -12.67
C ARG A 141 -16.36 21.06 -13.06
N LEU A 142 -16.98 19.88 -13.01
CA LEU A 142 -16.37 18.63 -13.46
C LEU A 142 -15.90 18.73 -14.92
N PRO A 143 -14.73 18.14 -15.27
CA PRO A 143 -14.09 18.34 -16.56
C PRO A 143 -14.73 17.53 -17.70
N CYS A 144 -14.32 17.89 -18.91
CA CYS A 144 -14.58 17.13 -20.12
C CYS A 144 -13.45 16.12 -20.37
N LEU A 145 -13.83 14.98 -20.93
CA LEU A 145 -12.94 13.89 -21.28
C LEU A 145 -13.01 13.68 -22.79
N ARG A 146 -11.84 13.63 -23.45
CA ARG A 146 -11.74 13.32 -24.88
C ARG A 146 -11.01 11.99 -25.01
N VAL A 147 -11.62 11.04 -25.70
CA VAL A 147 -11.14 9.67 -25.87
C VAL A 147 -10.71 9.46 -27.32
N PHE A 148 -9.63 8.74 -27.51
CA PHE A 148 -9.00 8.48 -28.79
C PHE A 148 -8.82 6.98 -28.96
N ALA A 149 -9.31 6.44 -30.07
CA ALA A 149 -8.97 5.10 -30.54
C ALA A 149 -7.95 5.23 -31.67
N PHE A 150 -6.82 4.54 -31.58
CA PHE A 150 -5.78 4.53 -32.62
C PHE A 150 -5.62 3.16 -33.27
N ARG A 151 -5.56 3.15 -34.61
CA ARG A 151 -5.22 1.99 -35.42
C ARG A 151 -4.31 2.42 -36.55
N GLU A 152 -3.06 1.96 -36.53
CA GLU A 152 -1.99 2.39 -37.46
C GLU A 152 -1.84 3.93 -37.42
N THR A 153 -2.10 4.64 -38.51
CA THR A 153 -2.06 6.11 -38.60
C THR A 153 -3.44 6.77 -38.52
N ARG A 154 -4.50 6.00 -38.25
CA ARG A 154 -5.88 6.49 -38.19
C ARG A 154 -6.34 6.61 -36.74
N GLU A 155 -7.10 7.67 -36.49
CA GLU A 155 -7.75 7.89 -35.20
C GLU A 155 -9.28 8.01 -35.35
N VAL A 156 -9.99 7.66 -34.28
CA VAL A 156 -11.40 7.98 -34.04
C VAL A 156 -11.47 8.65 -32.67
N ARG A 157 -12.30 9.67 -32.53
CA ARG A 157 -12.43 10.46 -31.29
C ARG A 157 -13.85 10.40 -30.75
N GLY A 158 -13.98 10.28 -29.43
CA GLY A 158 -15.22 10.50 -28.69
C GLY A 158 -14.98 11.56 -27.61
N SER A 159 -16.04 12.17 -27.10
CA SER A 159 -15.94 13.13 -25.99
C SER A 159 -17.16 13.08 -25.10
N CYS A 160 -16.96 13.28 -23.80
CA CYS A 160 -18.02 13.18 -22.82
C CYS A 160 -17.73 14.08 -21.60
N ARG A 161 -18.76 14.55 -20.89
CA ARG A 161 -18.64 15.38 -19.67
C ARG A 161 -19.07 14.60 -18.43
N LEU A 162 -18.22 14.59 -17.40
CA LEU A 162 -18.55 14.07 -16.07
C LEU A 162 -19.70 14.88 -15.45
N LYS A 163 -20.75 14.20 -14.98
CA LYS A 163 -21.98 14.80 -14.44
C LYS A 163 -22.50 14.03 -13.21
N GLY A 164 -23.31 14.71 -12.40
CA GLY A 164 -23.93 14.16 -11.19
C GLY A 164 -22.94 14.01 -10.02
N ASP A 165 -23.47 13.53 -8.90
CA ASP A 165 -22.72 13.44 -7.63
C ASP A 165 -21.64 12.35 -7.71
N LEU A 166 -21.96 11.24 -8.37
CA LEU A 166 -21.02 10.17 -8.70
C LEU A 166 -19.95 10.57 -9.76
N GLY A 167 -20.10 11.72 -10.40
CA GLY A 167 -19.18 12.21 -11.43
C GLY A 167 -19.00 11.22 -12.58
N LEU A 168 -20.10 10.76 -13.20
CA LEU A 168 -20.09 9.71 -14.21
C LEU A 168 -20.14 10.26 -15.63
N CYS A 169 -19.59 9.49 -16.56
CA CYS A 169 -19.68 9.78 -17.98
C CYS A 169 -19.42 8.56 -18.87
N VAL A 170 -20.16 8.39 -19.96
CA VAL A 170 -19.84 7.39 -21.01
C VAL A 170 -19.38 8.11 -22.26
N ALA A 171 -18.18 7.78 -22.74
CA ALA A 171 -17.69 8.21 -24.04
C ALA A 171 -17.95 7.10 -25.08
N GLU A 172 -18.66 7.46 -26.14
CA GLU A 172 -18.93 6.59 -27.28
C GLU A 172 -17.97 6.90 -28.44
N LEU A 173 -17.41 5.87 -29.06
CA LEU A 173 -16.56 5.97 -30.25
C LEU A 173 -17.11 5.03 -31.33
N GLU A 174 -17.50 5.58 -32.46
CA GLU A 174 -17.95 4.82 -33.63
C GLU A 174 -16.76 4.50 -34.54
N LEU A 175 -16.38 3.23 -34.60
CA LEU A 175 -15.22 2.78 -35.37
C LEU A 175 -15.56 2.69 -36.86
N LEU A 176 -14.65 3.20 -37.69
CA LEU A 176 -14.83 3.17 -39.14
C LEU A 176 -14.91 1.71 -39.64
N PRO A 177 -15.91 1.31 -40.46
CA PRO A 177 -16.03 -0.05 -40.99
C PRO A 177 -14.77 -0.57 -41.70
N SER A 178 -13.97 0.33 -42.27
CA SER A 178 -12.67 0.01 -42.88
C SER A 178 -11.63 -0.59 -41.91
N TRP A 179 -11.80 -0.42 -40.59
CA TRP A 179 -10.91 -0.98 -39.55
C TRP A 179 -11.16 -2.47 -39.30
N PHE A 180 -12.29 -3.03 -39.75
CA PHE A 180 -12.56 -4.48 -39.69
C PHE A 180 -11.97 -5.25 -40.87
N ASN A 181 -11.10 -4.59 -41.65
CA ASN A 181 -10.32 -5.20 -42.70
C ASN A 181 -8.99 -5.75 -42.12
N PRO A 182 -8.47 -6.87 -42.67
CA PRO A 182 -7.15 -7.37 -42.27
C PRO A 182 -6.07 -6.30 -42.49
N PRO A 183 -5.03 -6.25 -41.63
CA PRO A 183 -3.98 -5.25 -41.72
C PRO A 183 -3.28 -5.31 -43.08
N THR A 184 -3.05 -4.16 -43.69
CA THR A 184 -2.56 -4.07 -45.08
C THR A 184 -1.05 -4.28 -45.19
N ILE A 185 -0.34 -4.32 -44.05
CA ILE A 185 1.10 -4.51 -43.94
C ILE A 185 1.38 -5.74 -43.07
N VAL A 186 1.87 -6.82 -43.68
CA VAL A 186 2.35 -8.03 -42.95
C VAL A 186 3.86 -7.91 -42.80
N THR A 187 4.32 -7.41 -41.65
CA THR A 187 5.76 -7.35 -41.34
C THR A 187 6.31 -8.73 -40.98
N GLY A 188 6.94 -9.39 -41.96
CA GLY A 188 7.73 -10.61 -41.78
C GLY A 188 6.94 -11.93 -41.89
N ARG A 189 7.68 -13.04 -42.02
CA ARG A 189 7.13 -14.42 -42.10
C ARG A 189 6.58 -14.88 -40.74
N LYS A 190 5.46 -14.32 -40.30
CA LYS A 190 4.55 -14.98 -39.34
C LYS A 190 3.38 -15.58 -40.11
N LYS A 191 2.86 -16.72 -39.64
CA LYS A 191 1.57 -17.25 -40.12
C LYS A 191 0.51 -16.15 -40.05
N PRO A 192 -0.49 -16.11 -40.95
CA PRO A 192 -1.67 -15.31 -40.69
C PRO A 192 -2.23 -15.72 -39.32
N PRO A 193 -2.61 -14.76 -38.44
CA PRO A 193 -3.27 -15.11 -37.19
C PRO A 193 -4.55 -15.87 -37.52
N ASP A 194 -4.88 -16.88 -36.72
CA ASP A 194 -6.13 -17.61 -36.88
C ASP A 194 -7.31 -16.62 -36.75
N GLN A 195 -8.40 -16.84 -37.49
CA GLN A 195 -9.53 -15.90 -37.60
C GLN A 195 -10.20 -15.53 -36.26
N PHE A 196 -9.83 -16.21 -35.17
CA PHE A 196 -10.31 -16.00 -33.81
C PHE A 196 -9.55 -14.90 -33.03
N GLU A 197 -8.39 -14.45 -33.52
CA GLU A 197 -7.57 -13.41 -32.88
C GLU A 197 -7.80 -12.04 -33.58
N GLY A 198 -8.87 -11.34 -33.15
CA GLY A 198 -9.31 -10.08 -33.76
C GLY A 198 -8.28 -8.95 -33.65
N SER A 199 -8.24 -8.05 -34.64
CA SER A 199 -7.17 -7.04 -34.73
C SER A 199 -7.27 -5.99 -33.60
N PRO A 200 -6.20 -5.69 -32.86
CA PRO A 200 -6.25 -4.77 -31.74
C PRO A 200 -6.38 -3.30 -32.18
N VAL A 201 -7.01 -2.50 -31.31
CA VAL A 201 -7.11 -1.04 -31.35
C VAL A 201 -6.77 -0.53 -29.96
N GLU A 202 -5.87 0.43 -29.86
CA GLU A 202 -5.44 1.01 -28.58
C GLU A 202 -6.28 2.24 -28.24
N LEU A 203 -6.66 2.37 -26.97
CA LEU A 203 -7.53 3.43 -26.44
C LEU A 203 -6.76 4.34 -25.47
N TYR A 204 -6.91 5.65 -25.64
CA TYR A 204 -6.31 6.70 -24.82
C TYR A 204 -7.31 7.79 -24.48
N TYR A 205 -7.04 8.61 -23.46
CA TYR A 205 -7.82 9.81 -23.17
C TYR A 205 -6.95 11.02 -22.80
N THR A 206 -7.56 12.20 -22.87
CA THR A 206 -7.09 13.44 -22.27
C THR A 206 -8.21 14.10 -21.48
N ILE A 207 -7.83 14.90 -20.48
CA ILE A 207 -8.74 15.70 -19.67
C ILE A 207 -8.69 17.15 -20.19
N GLN A 208 -9.85 17.75 -20.41
CA GLN A 208 -10.00 19.12 -20.90
C GLN A 208 -10.91 19.92 -19.95
N PRO A 209 -10.59 21.18 -19.64
CA PRO A 209 -11.54 22.05 -18.95
C PRO A 209 -12.77 22.26 -19.83
N GLY A 210 -13.97 22.24 -19.22
CA GLY A 210 -15.20 22.63 -19.93
C GLY A 210 -15.19 24.12 -20.27
N ASP A 211 -15.96 24.53 -21.28
CA ASP A 211 -16.06 25.93 -21.69
C ASP A 211 -16.80 26.80 -20.64
N GLU A 212 -17.07 28.07 -20.95
CA GLU A 212 -17.75 28.99 -20.03
C GLU A 212 -19.17 28.53 -19.62
N LYS A 213 -19.83 27.73 -20.48
CA LYS A 213 -21.13 27.07 -20.25
C LYS A 213 -20.97 25.64 -19.69
N GLY A 214 -19.74 25.13 -19.65
CA GLY A 214 -19.39 23.77 -19.29
C GLY A 214 -19.68 22.75 -20.39
N GLU A 215 -19.83 23.14 -21.65
CA GLU A 215 -19.92 22.18 -22.76
C GLU A 215 -18.51 21.72 -23.18
N CYS A 216 -18.41 20.50 -23.70
CA CYS A 216 -17.15 20.00 -24.25
C CYS A 216 -16.98 20.54 -25.66
N THR A 217 -15.88 21.24 -25.90
CA THR A 217 -15.61 21.80 -27.23
C THR A 217 -15.42 20.67 -28.24
N ALA A 218 -16.42 20.51 -29.11
CA ALA A 218 -16.22 19.89 -30.41
C ALA A 218 -15.39 20.86 -31.25
N GLU A 219 -14.06 20.72 -31.23
CA GLU A 219 -13.22 21.51 -32.12
C GLU A 219 -13.55 21.18 -33.58
N ASP A 220 -13.94 22.20 -34.33
CA ASP A 220 -14.33 22.09 -35.72
C ASP A 220 -13.28 21.36 -36.56
N ILE A 221 -13.76 20.48 -37.45
CA ILE A 221 -13.02 19.85 -38.56
C ILE A 221 -12.47 20.91 -39.57
N ARG A 222 -12.61 22.21 -39.30
CA ARG A 222 -12.43 23.34 -40.22
C ARG A 222 -11.38 24.39 -39.82
N LYS A 223 -10.49 24.09 -38.86
CA LYS A 223 -9.25 24.87 -38.64
C LYS A 223 -8.01 24.00 -38.94
N GLY A 224 -7.28 24.23 -40.04
CA GLY A 224 -7.61 25.16 -41.12
C GLY A 224 -6.71 25.05 -42.35
N ASN A 225 -7.29 25.37 -43.51
CA ASN A 225 -6.53 25.74 -44.71
C ASN A 225 -6.00 27.17 -44.55
N ALA A 226 -4.92 27.36 -43.81
CA ALA A 226 -4.26 28.65 -43.63
C ALA A 226 -2.75 28.51 -43.90
N ILE A 227 -2.38 28.61 -45.17
CA ILE A 227 -0.97 28.56 -45.60
C ILE A 227 -0.27 29.86 -45.18
N ARG A 228 0.40 29.83 -44.02
CA ARG A 228 1.50 30.74 -43.66
C ARG A 228 2.60 29.94 -42.94
N PRO A 229 3.74 29.63 -43.57
CA PRO A 229 4.84 28.97 -42.91
C PRO A 229 5.55 29.98 -41.99
N GLY A 230 5.36 29.83 -40.67
CA GLY A 230 5.68 30.89 -39.70
C GLY A 230 5.97 30.38 -38.29
N LYS A 231 6.80 29.35 -38.18
CA LYS A 231 7.78 29.09 -37.10
C LYS A 231 7.29 28.96 -35.63
N ASP A 232 7.76 27.87 -35.01
CA ASP A 232 7.74 27.49 -33.58
C ASP A 232 6.38 27.01 -32.98
N GLY A 233 6.36 25.79 -32.42
CA GLY A 233 5.27 25.31 -31.54
C GLY A 233 4.74 23.87 -31.71
N THR A 234 5.17 23.06 -32.68
CA THR A 234 4.66 21.68 -32.84
C THR A 234 5.55 20.63 -32.17
N ASP A 235 5.43 20.50 -30.84
CA ASP A 235 5.87 19.30 -30.09
C ASP A 235 5.13 19.08 -28.73
N GLU A 236 4.06 19.83 -28.43
CA GLU A 236 3.42 19.81 -27.08
C GLU A 236 2.15 18.94 -26.93
N THR A 237 1.55 18.39 -27.99
CA THR A 237 0.21 17.77 -27.88
C THR A 237 0.16 16.26 -27.66
N MET A 238 1.25 15.51 -27.85
CA MET A 238 1.25 14.05 -27.71
C MET A 238 1.69 13.54 -26.32
N SER A 239 2.33 14.37 -25.50
CA SER A 239 2.86 14.02 -24.17
C SER A 239 1.81 13.82 -23.08
N HIS A 240 0.54 14.16 -23.34
CA HIS A 240 -0.55 14.14 -22.35
C HIS A 240 -1.59 13.01 -22.53
N LEU A 241 -1.40 12.10 -23.49
CA LEU A 241 -2.33 10.98 -23.73
C LEU A 241 -2.17 9.86 -22.69
N GLN A 242 -3.21 9.61 -21.90
CA GLN A 242 -3.22 8.53 -20.91
C GLN A 242 -3.86 7.26 -21.49
N ARG A 243 -3.17 6.12 -21.39
CA ARG A 243 -3.63 4.84 -21.94
C ARG A 243 -4.76 4.24 -21.09
N ILE A 244 -5.83 3.81 -21.74
CA ILE A 244 -6.97 3.09 -21.13
C ILE A 244 -6.74 1.59 -21.23
N GLY A 245 -6.37 1.10 -22.42
CA GLY A 245 -6.30 -0.33 -22.74
C GLY A 245 -6.47 -0.57 -24.24
N SER A 246 -6.87 -1.77 -24.63
CA SER A 246 -7.14 -2.10 -26.03
C SER A 246 -8.34 -3.01 -26.23
N VAL A 247 -8.92 -2.94 -27.42
CA VAL A 247 -10.10 -3.72 -27.86
C VAL A 247 -9.79 -4.47 -29.16
N SER A 248 -10.38 -5.65 -29.34
CA SER A 248 -10.16 -6.50 -30.53
C SER A 248 -11.34 -6.41 -31.49
N LEU A 249 -11.03 -6.18 -32.78
CA LEU A 249 -12.03 -6.07 -33.85
C LEU A 249 -12.25 -7.40 -34.57
N TYR A 250 -13.52 -7.78 -34.71
CA TYR A 250 -13.97 -9.02 -35.31
C TYR A 250 -14.83 -8.76 -36.56
N ARG A 251 -14.44 -9.37 -37.67
CA ARG A 251 -15.17 -9.28 -38.95
C ARG A 251 -16.32 -10.30 -39.06
N GLY A 252 -16.20 -11.45 -38.38
CA GLY A 252 -17.27 -12.43 -38.31
C GLY A 252 -18.52 -11.82 -37.69
N GLN A 253 -19.69 -12.32 -38.06
CA GLN A 253 -20.90 -12.09 -37.27
C GLN A 253 -20.62 -12.60 -35.85
N GLU A 254 -21.19 -11.95 -34.83
CA GLU A 254 -21.11 -12.45 -33.47
C GLU A 254 -21.76 -13.84 -33.45
N THR A 255 -20.94 -14.90 -33.50
CA THR A 255 -21.41 -16.26 -33.25
C THR A 255 -21.97 -16.22 -31.85
N SER A 256 -23.30 -16.27 -31.75
CA SER A 256 -24.03 -16.11 -30.50
C SER A 256 -23.27 -16.87 -29.42
N GLN A 257 -22.95 -16.19 -28.32
CA GLN A 257 -22.41 -16.91 -27.17
C GLN A 257 -23.49 -17.91 -26.78
N LEU A 258 -23.25 -19.19 -27.08
CA LEU A 258 -24.23 -20.26 -26.90
C LEU A 258 -23.85 -20.99 -25.61
N THR A 259 -24.78 -21.04 -24.67
CA THR A 259 -24.65 -21.81 -23.44
C THR A 259 -24.86 -23.30 -23.76
N GLU A 260 -23.90 -24.13 -23.36
CA GLU A 260 -23.96 -25.58 -23.50
C GLU A 260 -24.90 -26.18 -22.44
N LEU A 261 -25.96 -26.86 -22.88
CA LEU A 261 -26.86 -27.63 -22.03
C LEU A 261 -26.78 -29.12 -22.42
N ARG A 262 -26.02 -29.90 -21.65
CA ARG A 262 -25.99 -31.36 -21.81
C ARG A 262 -27.28 -31.96 -21.28
N LEU A 263 -28.03 -32.64 -22.15
CA LEU A 263 -29.20 -33.43 -21.73
C LEU A 263 -28.76 -34.83 -21.28
N ASP A 264 -27.73 -35.38 -21.93
CA ASP A 264 -27.03 -36.60 -21.51
C ASP A 264 -25.59 -36.64 -22.10
N SER A 265 -24.98 -37.82 -22.17
CA SER A 265 -23.63 -38.02 -22.73
C SER A 265 -23.54 -38.02 -24.26
N SER A 266 -24.67 -37.97 -24.97
CA SER A 266 -24.78 -38.02 -26.43
C SER A 266 -25.41 -36.78 -27.04
N ILE A 267 -26.40 -36.16 -26.38
CA ILE A 267 -27.18 -35.04 -26.91
C ILE A 267 -26.95 -33.77 -26.09
N VAL A 268 -26.60 -32.69 -26.81
CA VAL A 268 -26.27 -31.39 -26.24
C VAL A 268 -27.04 -30.30 -26.97
N VAL A 269 -27.73 -29.45 -26.21
CA VAL A 269 -28.52 -28.32 -26.69
C VAL A 269 -27.75 -27.02 -26.45
N TRP A 270 -27.73 -26.16 -27.46
CA TRP A 270 -27.07 -24.86 -27.44
C TRP A 270 -28.11 -23.75 -27.50
N LEU A 271 -28.21 -22.97 -26.41
CA LEU A 271 -29.15 -21.85 -26.28
C LEU A 271 -28.37 -20.51 -26.25
N PRO A 272 -28.91 -19.39 -26.76
CA PRO A 272 -28.24 -18.10 -26.66
C PRO A 272 -28.08 -17.67 -25.20
N SER A 273 -26.88 -17.21 -24.83
CA SER A 273 -26.57 -16.66 -23.50
C SER A 273 -26.98 -15.19 -23.36
N LYS A 274 -27.14 -14.48 -24.49
CA LYS A 274 -27.67 -13.11 -24.52
C LYS A 274 -29.19 -13.11 -24.34
N PRO A 275 -29.75 -12.08 -23.68
CA PRO A 275 -31.19 -11.92 -23.55
C PRO A 275 -31.83 -11.64 -24.91
N VAL A 276 -33.14 -11.87 -24.98
CA VAL A 276 -33.93 -11.82 -26.21
C VAL A 276 -35.02 -10.77 -26.07
N LYS A 277 -35.34 -10.03 -27.14
CA LYS A 277 -36.44 -9.06 -27.13
C LYS A 277 -37.80 -9.71 -27.36
N GLN A 278 -38.87 -9.03 -26.94
CA GLN A 278 -40.22 -9.42 -27.36
C GLN A 278 -40.35 -9.30 -28.89
N GLY A 279 -40.90 -10.35 -29.53
CA GLY A 279 -41.00 -10.48 -30.99
C GLY A 279 -39.73 -11.00 -31.69
N GLU A 280 -38.64 -11.25 -30.95
CA GLU A 280 -37.41 -11.83 -31.51
C GLU A 280 -37.44 -13.36 -31.51
N VAL A 281 -36.73 -13.95 -32.48
CA VAL A 281 -36.67 -15.41 -32.71
C VAL A 281 -35.39 -16.00 -32.13
N VAL A 282 -35.56 -16.85 -31.14
CA VAL A 282 -34.52 -17.65 -30.49
C VAL A 282 -34.20 -18.87 -31.36
N ASN A 283 -32.96 -18.96 -31.82
CA ASN A 283 -32.42 -20.15 -32.48
C ASN A 283 -31.75 -21.04 -31.42
N VAL A 284 -32.19 -22.28 -31.30
CA VAL A 284 -31.63 -23.29 -30.41
C VAL A 284 -31.10 -24.45 -31.25
N TYR A 285 -29.83 -24.81 -31.09
CA TYR A 285 -29.19 -25.85 -31.88
C TYR A 285 -29.07 -27.14 -31.06
N VAL A 286 -29.51 -28.26 -31.63
CA VAL A 286 -29.38 -29.59 -31.01
C VAL A 286 -28.27 -30.33 -31.73
N THR A 287 -27.27 -30.76 -30.96
CA THR A 287 -26.08 -31.45 -31.46
C THR A 287 -25.95 -32.84 -30.85
N ILE A 288 -25.28 -33.72 -31.58
CA ILE A 288 -24.91 -35.07 -31.14
C ILE A 288 -23.38 -35.18 -31.02
N ALA A 289 -22.90 -35.80 -29.96
CA ALA A 289 -21.48 -36.08 -29.74
C ALA A 289 -20.93 -36.97 -30.87
N ASN A 290 -19.74 -36.65 -31.39
CA ASN A 290 -19.18 -37.30 -32.58
C ASN A 290 -18.78 -38.78 -32.35
N ASN A 291 -18.69 -39.21 -31.08
CA ASN A 291 -18.47 -40.60 -30.65
C ASN A 291 -19.78 -41.37 -30.36
N SER A 292 -20.96 -40.75 -30.49
CA SER A 292 -22.23 -41.38 -30.16
C SER A 292 -22.74 -42.32 -31.26
N THR A 293 -23.17 -43.51 -30.84
CA THR A 293 -23.82 -44.54 -31.68
C THR A 293 -25.34 -44.38 -31.76
N VAL A 294 -25.88 -43.23 -31.33
CA VAL A 294 -27.31 -42.92 -31.45
C VAL A 294 -27.65 -42.60 -32.90
N ASP A 295 -28.52 -43.42 -33.50
CA ASP A 295 -29.07 -43.21 -34.85
C ASP A 295 -30.54 -42.78 -34.84
N HIS A 296 -31.20 -42.82 -33.68
CA HIS A 296 -32.59 -42.36 -33.53
C HIS A 296 -32.83 -41.87 -32.10
N PHE A 297 -33.39 -40.67 -31.97
CA PHE A 297 -33.82 -40.09 -30.70
C PHE A 297 -35.02 -39.17 -30.90
N ILE A 298 -35.81 -38.99 -29.83
CA ILE A 298 -36.97 -38.11 -29.80
C ILE A 298 -36.70 -37.03 -28.76
N LEU A 299 -36.66 -35.77 -29.18
CA LEU A 299 -36.49 -34.61 -28.30
C LEU A 299 -37.84 -33.97 -28.01
N ARG A 300 -38.22 -33.87 -26.74
CA ARG A 300 -39.41 -33.16 -26.27
C ARG A 300 -38.98 -31.84 -25.64
N ALA A 301 -39.45 -30.72 -26.20
CA ALA A 301 -39.26 -29.39 -25.63
C ALA A 301 -40.62 -28.81 -25.24
N LYS A 302 -40.76 -28.33 -24.01
CA LYS A 302 -42.00 -27.78 -23.47
C LYS A 302 -41.77 -26.38 -22.92
N VAL A 303 -42.62 -25.46 -23.36
CA VAL A 303 -42.52 -24.02 -23.06
C VAL A 303 -43.75 -23.54 -22.27
N LYS A 304 -43.59 -22.49 -21.46
CA LYS A 304 -44.71 -21.79 -20.84
C LYS A 304 -45.42 -20.87 -21.85
N LYS A 305 -46.70 -20.58 -21.59
CA LYS A 305 -47.46 -19.54 -22.29
C LYS A 305 -46.63 -18.25 -22.38
N GLY A 306 -46.58 -17.65 -23.58
CA GLY A 306 -45.73 -16.50 -23.88
C GLY A 306 -44.64 -16.79 -24.93
N VAL A 307 -44.25 -18.06 -25.10
CA VAL A 307 -43.33 -18.50 -26.17
C VAL A 307 -44.12 -19.26 -27.24
N ASN A 308 -43.96 -18.85 -28.49
CA ASN A 308 -44.43 -19.58 -29.65
C ASN A 308 -43.33 -20.53 -30.15
N ILE A 309 -43.71 -21.75 -30.53
CA ILE A 309 -42.82 -22.71 -31.19
C ILE A 309 -43.02 -22.52 -32.70
N LEU A 310 -41.99 -22.10 -33.43
CA LEU A 310 -42.13 -21.79 -34.86
C LEU A 310 -41.82 -22.99 -35.76
N SER A 311 -40.64 -23.60 -35.62
CA SER A 311 -40.17 -24.67 -36.52
C SER A 311 -38.96 -25.42 -35.96
N ALA A 312 -38.86 -26.71 -36.26
CA ALA A 312 -37.63 -27.49 -36.18
C ALA A 312 -37.13 -27.80 -37.60
N LYS A 313 -35.88 -27.42 -37.93
CA LYS A 313 -35.26 -27.58 -39.26
C LYS A 313 -33.99 -28.42 -39.13
N THR A 314 -33.80 -29.43 -39.98
CA THR A 314 -32.56 -30.21 -40.00
C THR A 314 -31.36 -29.33 -40.37
N SER A 315 -30.25 -29.42 -39.61
CA SER A 315 -29.00 -28.72 -39.95
C SER A 315 -28.28 -29.37 -41.14
N ASP A 316 -28.20 -30.72 -41.18
CA ASP A 316 -27.73 -31.47 -42.35
C ASP A 316 -28.79 -32.48 -42.85
N PRO A 317 -29.63 -32.11 -43.84
CA PRO A 317 -30.66 -32.99 -44.41
C PRO A 317 -30.11 -34.16 -45.23
N ARG A 318 -28.78 -34.27 -45.43
CA ARG A 318 -28.15 -35.46 -46.04
C ARG A 318 -27.82 -36.53 -45.01
N GLN A 319 -27.71 -36.15 -43.74
CA GLN A 319 -27.36 -37.06 -42.64
C GLN A 319 -28.57 -37.41 -41.75
N TRP A 320 -29.55 -36.51 -41.61
CA TRP A 320 -30.66 -36.65 -40.67
C TRP A 320 -32.03 -36.38 -41.31
N ASP A 321 -33.02 -37.23 -41.00
CA ASP A 321 -34.45 -36.98 -41.17
C ASP A 321 -34.98 -36.41 -39.84
N VAL A 322 -35.78 -35.35 -39.91
CA VAL A 322 -36.31 -34.66 -38.74
C VAL A 322 -37.79 -34.36 -38.95
N LYS A 323 -38.64 -34.86 -38.04
CA LYS A 323 -40.09 -34.63 -38.06
C LYS A 323 -40.52 -33.94 -36.78
N GLN A 324 -41.36 -32.92 -36.93
CA GLN A 324 -41.85 -32.11 -35.81
C GLN A 324 -43.35 -32.33 -35.61
N GLU A 325 -43.74 -32.59 -34.37
CA GLU A 325 -45.12 -32.65 -33.91
C GLU A 325 -45.33 -31.62 -32.80
N VAL A 326 -46.27 -30.68 -32.96
CA VAL A 326 -46.55 -29.63 -31.98
C VAL A 326 -47.87 -29.91 -31.25
N GLY A 327 -47.79 -30.25 -29.97
CA GLY A 327 -48.92 -30.44 -29.08
C GLY A 327 -49.19 -29.20 -28.23
N ASN A 328 -50.33 -28.53 -28.45
CA ASN A 328 -50.67 -27.32 -27.72
C ASN A 328 -51.58 -27.63 -26.51
N GLY A 329 -51.00 -27.73 -25.31
CA GLY A 329 -51.75 -27.88 -24.06
C GLY A 329 -52.11 -26.51 -23.47
N GLY A 330 -53.31 -26.36 -22.90
CA GLY A 330 -53.84 -25.04 -22.49
C GLY A 330 -52.97 -24.21 -21.52
N LYS A 331 -52.05 -24.83 -20.78
CA LYS A 331 -51.07 -24.16 -19.89
C LYS A 331 -49.63 -24.15 -20.45
N HIS A 332 -49.31 -25.04 -21.37
CA HIS A 332 -47.96 -25.25 -21.91
C HIS A 332 -48.01 -25.80 -23.34
N SER A 333 -47.28 -25.16 -24.25
CA SER A 333 -47.06 -25.67 -25.60
C SER A 333 -45.85 -26.62 -25.58
N THR A 334 -45.97 -27.76 -26.26
CA THR A 334 -44.95 -28.81 -26.31
C THR A 334 -44.66 -29.16 -27.77
N THR A 335 -43.39 -29.35 -28.12
CA THR A 335 -42.98 -29.87 -29.42
C THR A 335 -42.16 -31.12 -29.23
N THR A 336 -42.51 -32.14 -29.99
CA THR A 336 -41.79 -33.40 -30.10
C THR A 336 -41.06 -33.39 -31.44
N VAL A 337 -39.76 -33.63 -31.42
CA VAL A 337 -38.90 -33.64 -32.60
C VAL A 337 -38.27 -35.03 -32.71
N ILE A 338 -38.66 -35.77 -33.74
CA ILE A 338 -38.16 -37.12 -34.02
C ILE A 338 -36.99 -36.99 -34.98
N CYS A 339 -35.80 -37.38 -34.54
CA CYS A 339 -34.56 -37.31 -35.31
C CYS A 339 -34.08 -38.73 -35.65
N GLN A 340 -33.90 -39.03 -36.93
CA GLN A 340 -33.41 -40.32 -37.42
C GLN A 340 -32.25 -40.14 -38.40
N ARG A 341 -31.14 -40.86 -38.21
CA ARG A 341 -29.99 -40.81 -39.12
C ARG A 341 -30.31 -41.54 -40.43
N ILE A 342 -30.10 -40.89 -41.56
CA ILE A 342 -30.33 -41.42 -42.92
C ILE A 342 -29.06 -42.10 -43.46
N ALA A 343 -27.90 -41.51 -43.19
CA ALA A 343 -26.61 -41.97 -43.72
C ALA A 343 -25.61 -42.24 -42.58
N PRO A 344 -24.83 -43.34 -42.63
CA PRO A 344 -23.74 -43.54 -41.69
C PRO A 344 -22.69 -42.44 -41.88
N SER A 345 -22.13 -41.93 -40.79
CA SER A 345 -21.21 -40.79 -40.81
C SER A 345 -19.99 -41.06 -41.68
N SER A 346 -19.84 -40.33 -42.79
CA SER A 346 -18.52 -40.18 -43.41
C SER A 346 -17.59 -39.55 -42.36
N ARG A 347 -16.45 -40.20 -42.06
CA ARG A 347 -15.39 -39.65 -41.19
C ARG A 347 -14.76 -38.40 -41.83
N ASN A 348 -15.48 -37.28 -41.79
CA ASN A 348 -14.90 -35.98 -42.05
C ASN A 348 -13.87 -35.70 -40.95
N ARG A 349 -12.65 -35.34 -41.35
CA ARG A 349 -11.60 -34.85 -40.44
C ARG A 349 -11.89 -33.39 -40.01
N SER A 350 -13.10 -33.13 -39.52
CA SER A 350 -13.47 -31.89 -38.86
C SER A 350 -13.17 -32.03 -37.37
N ASN A 351 -12.38 -31.11 -36.80
CA ASN A 351 -12.03 -31.06 -35.37
C ASN A 351 -13.23 -30.74 -34.44
N SER A 352 -14.48 -30.86 -34.90
CA SER A 352 -15.65 -30.64 -34.06
C SER A 352 -15.94 -31.87 -33.20
N LEU A 353 -16.11 -31.64 -31.90
CA LEU A 353 -16.54 -32.65 -30.91
C LEU A 353 -18.02 -33.03 -31.08
N PHE A 354 -18.80 -32.16 -31.73
CA PHE A 354 -20.25 -32.29 -31.89
C PHE A 354 -20.67 -32.05 -33.34
N ASN A 355 -21.73 -32.74 -33.79
CA ASN A 355 -22.37 -32.53 -35.08
C ASN A 355 -23.77 -31.97 -34.87
N GLU A 356 -24.16 -30.92 -35.59
CA GLU A 356 -25.52 -30.38 -35.54
C GLU A 356 -26.53 -31.32 -36.21
N VAL A 357 -27.68 -31.51 -35.56
CA VAL A 357 -28.78 -32.36 -36.05
C VAL A 357 -29.97 -31.50 -36.47
N VAL A 358 -30.44 -30.64 -35.56
CA VAL A 358 -31.65 -29.82 -35.77
C VAL A 358 -31.52 -28.45 -35.12
N GLN A 359 -31.94 -27.41 -35.84
CA GLN A 359 -32.17 -26.07 -35.34
C GLN A 359 -33.65 -25.88 -35.03
N MET A 360 -33.97 -25.55 -33.78
CA MET A 360 -35.32 -25.24 -33.30
C MET A 360 -35.48 -23.74 -33.10
N ASN A 361 -36.57 -23.18 -33.63
CA ASN A 361 -36.85 -21.75 -33.59
C ASN A 361 -38.06 -21.47 -32.69
N PHE A 362 -37.88 -20.56 -31.73
CA PHE A 362 -38.91 -20.12 -30.78
C PHE A 362 -39.07 -18.60 -30.86
N GLU A 363 -40.28 -18.07 -30.72
CA GLU A 363 -40.54 -16.62 -30.69
C GLU A 363 -41.02 -16.21 -29.30
N ILE A 364 -40.47 -15.11 -28.77
CA ILE A 364 -40.91 -14.51 -27.50
C ILE A 364 -42.10 -13.59 -27.77
N ALA A 365 -43.30 -14.17 -27.89
CA ALA A 365 -44.51 -13.43 -28.25
C ALA A 365 -45.02 -12.48 -27.14
N SER A 366 -44.93 -12.91 -25.87
CA SER A 366 -45.24 -12.07 -24.70
C SER A 366 -44.59 -12.65 -23.44
N PHE A 367 -44.23 -11.78 -22.50
CA PHE A 367 -43.82 -12.19 -21.16
C PHE A 367 -44.83 -11.68 -20.14
N SER A 368 -45.16 -12.53 -19.18
CA SER A 368 -46.04 -12.19 -18.05
C SER A 368 -45.42 -12.58 -16.70
N SER A 369 -44.15 -13.00 -16.69
CA SER A 369 -43.36 -13.24 -15.50
C SER A 369 -42.77 -11.93 -15.00
N LEU A 370 -42.96 -11.64 -13.71
CA LEU A 370 -42.23 -10.57 -13.00
C LEU A 370 -40.71 -10.80 -13.01
N SER A 371 -40.29 -12.06 -13.20
CA SER A 371 -38.90 -12.53 -13.14
C SER A 371 -38.03 -12.20 -14.37
N GLY A 372 -38.60 -11.68 -15.46
CA GLY A 372 -37.84 -11.41 -16.70
C GLY A 372 -37.28 -12.65 -17.43
N THR A 373 -37.47 -13.85 -16.88
CA THR A 373 -37.04 -15.12 -17.49
C THR A 373 -38.22 -15.95 -17.97
N GLN A 374 -37.95 -16.81 -18.96
CA GLN A 374 -38.91 -17.72 -19.55
C GLN A 374 -38.27 -19.11 -19.73
N PRO A 375 -38.70 -20.12 -18.94
CA PRO A 375 -38.07 -21.43 -18.96
C PRO A 375 -38.57 -22.33 -20.10
N ILE A 376 -37.64 -23.11 -20.65
CA ILE A 376 -37.89 -24.26 -21.52
C ILE A 376 -37.42 -25.53 -20.80
N THR A 377 -38.31 -26.51 -20.69
CA THR A 377 -37.97 -27.87 -20.20
C THR A 377 -37.69 -28.80 -21.37
N TRP A 378 -36.57 -29.51 -21.30
CA TRP A 378 -36.08 -30.44 -22.31
C TRP A 378 -36.09 -31.87 -21.78
N GLN A 379 -36.38 -32.84 -22.64
CA GLN A 379 -36.30 -34.26 -22.34
C GLN A 379 -35.97 -35.05 -23.61
N VAL A 380 -34.99 -35.94 -23.55
CA VAL A 380 -34.66 -36.88 -24.64
C VAL A 380 -35.29 -38.24 -24.35
N GLU A 381 -35.83 -38.88 -25.38
CA GLU A 381 -36.38 -40.22 -25.34
C GLU A 381 -35.71 -41.10 -26.41
N TYR A 382 -35.23 -42.27 -25.98
CA TYR A 382 -34.60 -43.26 -26.84
C TYR A 382 -35.48 -44.51 -26.93
N PRO A 383 -35.87 -44.98 -28.13
CA PRO A 383 -36.77 -46.14 -28.27
C PRO A 383 -36.31 -47.44 -27.61
N ARG A 384 -35.01 -47.56 -27.26
CA ARG A 384 -34.41 -48.73 -26.59
C ARG A 384 -33.92 -48.49 -25.16
N LYS A 385 -33.87 -47.24 -24.69
CA LYS A 385 -33.37 -46.89 -23.34
C LYS A 385 -34.39 -46.14 -22.47
N GLY A 386 -35.52 -45.72 -23.04
CA GLY A 386 -36.54 -44.94 -22.34
C GLY A 386 -36.26 -43.43 -22.35
N THR A 387 -36.96 -42.71 -21.48
CA THR A 387 -36.85 -41.26 -21.30
C THR A 387 -35.73 -40.88 -20.32
N THR A 388 -35.02 -39.79 -20.63
CA THR A 388 -34.06 -39.12 -19.74
C THR A 388 -34.76 -38.22 -18.71
N ASP A 389 -34.01 -37.76 -17.72
CA ASP A 389 -34.47 -36.76 -16.75
C ASP A 389 -34.78 -35.42 -17.42
N ILE A 390 -35.73 -34.68 -16.85
CA ILE A 390 -36.16 -33.39 -17.40
C ILE A 390 -35.15 -32.32 -17.01
N THR A 391 -34.50 -31.71 -18.01
CA THR A 391 -33.55 -30.61 -17.83
C THR A 391 -34.26 -29.26 -18.03
N LEU A 392 -33.97 -28.28 -17.18
CA LEU A 392 -34.48 -26.91 -17.30
C LEU A 392 -33.42 -26.01 -17.96
N SER A 393 -33.86 -25.12 -18.83
CA SER A 393 -33.08 -23.97 -19.32
C SER A 393 -33.91 -22.70 -19.20
N GLU A 394 -33.27 -21.56 -19.00
CA GLU A 394 -33.94 -20.27 -18.90
C GLU A 394 -33.45 -19.33 -20.01
N ILE A 395 -34.40 -18.64 -20.66
CA ILE A 395 -34.11 -17.56 -21.59
C ILE A 395 -34.44 -16.25 -20.88
N PHE A 396 -33.47 -15.34 -20.82
CA PHE A 396 -33.65 -14.00 -20.29
C PHE A 396 -34.32 -13.10 -21.34
N ILE A 397 -35.26 -12.28 -20.92
CA ILE A 397 -36.02 -11.37 -21.80
C ILE A 397 -35.66 -9.93 -21.43
N CYS A 398 -35.15 -9.18 -22.40
CA CYS A 398 -34.72 -7.80 -22.18
C CYS A 398 -35.83 -6.80 -22.46
N GLN A 399 -36.09 -5.90 -21.50
CA GLN A 399 -36.90 -4.69 -21.69
C GLN A 399 -36.06 -3.48 -22.13
N LYS A 400 -34.76 -3.50 -21.83
CA LYS A 400 -33.78 -2.45 -22.12
C LYS A 400 -32.55 -3.06 -22.79
N ASP A 401 -31.90 -2.29 -23.66
CA ASP A 401 -30.66 -2.69 -24.33
C ASP A 401 -29.45 -2.45 -23.42
N LEU A 402 -29.32 -3.27 -22.36
CA LEU A 402 -28.22 -3.18 -21.41
C LEU A 402 -26.94 -3.82 -21.99
N VAL A 403 -25.86 -3.04 -22.00
CA VAL A 403 -24.52 -3.48 -22.43
C VAL A 403 -23.76 -4.12 -21.27
N GLY A 404 -23.94 -3.59 -20.06
CA GLY A 404 -23.32 -4.13 -18.84
C GLY A 404 -23.75 -3.38 -17.58
N ILE A 405 -23.34 -3.90 -16.44
CA ILE A 405 -23.41 -3.24 -15.13
C ILE A 405 -21.99 -2.98 -14.61
N VAL A 406 -21.82 -1.91 -13.85
CA VAL A 406 -20.54 -1.57 -13.21
C VAL A 406 -20.79 -1.24 -11.73
N PRO A 407 -20.28 -2.04 -10.79
CA PRO A 407 -20.24 -1.68 -9.39
C PRO A 407 -19.15 -0.62 -9.16
N LEU A 408 -19.52 0.45 -8.48
CA LEU A 408 -18.68 1.57 -8.11
C LEU A 408 -18.51 1.54 -6.59
N ALA A 409 -17.31 1.76 -6.10
CA ALA A 409 -17.03 1.94 -4.67
C ALA A 409 -16.38 3.31 -4.44
N MET A 410 -16.65 3.93 -3.29
CA MET A 410 -15.98 5.17 -2.91
C MET A 410 -14.46 5.00 -2.75
N ASP A 411 -14.02 3.83 -2.30
CA ASP A 411 -12.62 3.41 -2.19
C ASP A 411 -12.47 1.93 -2.59
N THR A 412 -11.32 1.57 -3.17
CA THR A 412 -10.98 0.16 -3.49
C THR A 412 -9.97 -0.46 -2.50
N GLU A 413 -9.66 0.24 -1.41
CA GLU A 413 -8.79 -0.20 -0.32
C GLU A 413 -9.52 -0.05 1.01
N ILE A 414 -9.51 -1.11 1.83
CA ILE A 414 -10.07 -1.13 3.20
C ILE A 414 -8.96 -1.48 4.17
N LEU A 415 -8.81 -0.68 5.23
CA LEU A 415 -7.95 -0.96 6.37
C LEU A 415 -8.79 -1.53 7.51
N ASN A 416 -8.61 -2.81 7.85
CA ASN A 416 -9.39 -3.49 8.87
C ASN A 416 -8.90 -3.15 10.29
N THR A 417 -9.18 -1.92 10.73
CA THR A 417 -8.94 -1.48 12.11
C THR A 417 -9.98 -2.04 13.10
N ALA A 418 -11.02 -2.73 12.62
CA ALA A 418 -12.05 -3.35 13.47
C ALA A 418 -11.46 -4.47 14.35
N ILE A 419 -10.41 -5.16 13.89
CA ILE A 419 -9.64 -6.14 14.70
C ILE A 419 -9.03 -5.49 15.94
N LEU A 420 -8.61 -4.23 15.85
CA LEU A 420 -7.94 -3.49 16.93
C LEU A 420 -8.91 -2.67 17.80
N THR A 421 -10.04 -2.26 17.25
CA THR A 421 -10.96 -1.27 17.86
C THR A 421 -12.39 -1.77 18.13
N GLY A 422 -12.77 -2.91 17.54
CA GLY A 422 -14.15 -3.43 17.57
C GLY A 422 -15.16 -2.63 16.73
N LYS A 423 -14.71 -1.55 16.07
CA LYS A 423 -15.57 -0.64 15.29
C LYS A 423 -15.55 -1.06 13.81
N THR A 424 -16.70 -1.43 13.27
CA THR A 424 -16.87 -1.83 11.86
C THR A 424 -16.40 -0.73 10.89
N VAL A 425 -15.62 -1.12 9.89
CA VAL A 425 -15.20 -0.24 8.78
C VAL A 425 -15.99 -0.62 7.54
N ALA A 426 -16.68 0.35 6.93
CA ALA A 426 -17.52 0.15 5.75
C ALA A 426 -17.14 1.10 4.61
N VAL A 427 -17.38 0.66 3.37
CA VAL A 427 -17.21 1.47 2.15
C VAL A 427 -18.51 1.42 1.34
N PRO A 428 -19.15 2.58 1.06
CA PRO A 428 -20.34 2.65 0.22
C PRO A 428 -20.10 2.18 -1.21
N ILE A 429 -21.13 1.55 -1.77
CA ILE A 429 -21.18 1.03 -3.13
C ILE A 429 -22.44 1.53 -3.82
N LYS A 430 -22.33 1.85 -5.11
CA LYS A 430 -23.47 1.99 -6.01
C LYS A 430 -23.25 1.19 -7.27
N VAL A 431 -24.31 0.62 -7.84
CA VAL A 431 -24.24 -0.14 -9.08
C VAL A 431 -25.01 0.58 -10.16
N VAL A 432 -24.34 0.85 -11.28
CA VAL A 432 -24.95 1.50 -12.44
C VAL A 432 -25.03 0.53 -13.61
N SER A 433 -26.10 0.65 -14.41
CA SER A 433 -26.22 -0.03 -15.70
C SER A 433 -26.01 0.95 -16.85
N ILE A 434 -25.41 0.44 -17.94
CA ILE A 434 -25.08 1.20 -19.15
C ILE A 434 -25.88 0.60 -20.31
N GLU A 435 -26.64 1.45 -21.00
CA GLU A 435 -27.44 1.10 -22.17
C GLU A 435 -26.67 1.29 -23.50
N GLU A 436 -27.13 0.67 -24.60
CA GLU A 436 -26.53 0.77 -25.94
C GLU A 436 -26.63 2.18 -26.55
N ASN A 437 -27.48 3.04 -25.98
CA ASN A 437 -27.59 4.48 -26.27
C ASN A 437 -26.64 5.35 -25.42
N SER A 438 -25.72 4.73 -24.66
CA SER A 438 -24.80 5.37 -23.71
C SER A 438 -25.46 6.09 -22.51
N ALA A 439 -26.74 5.81 -22.23
CA ALA A 439 -27.39 6.23 -20.99
C ALA A 439 -26.90 5.42 -19.79
N VAL A 440 -26.83 6.07 -18.62
CA VAL A 440 -26.44 5.48 -17.35
C VAL A 440 -27.62 5.57 -16.39
N THR A 441 -27.97 4.46 -15.74
CA THR A 441 -29.01 4.43 -14.70
C THR A 441 -28.52 3.74 -13.45
N ASP A 442 -28.79 4.33 -12.28
CA ASP A 442 -28.57 3.71 -10.97
C ASP A 442 -29.58 2.56 -10.80
N ILE A 443 -29.07 1.38 -10.42
CA ILE A 443 -29.85 0.16 -10.21
C ILE A 443 -29.61 -0.44 -8.81
N SER A 444 -28.98 0.31 -7.90
CA SER A 444 -28.48 -0.20 -6.61
C SER A 444 -29.56 -0.85 -5.73
N GLU A 445 -30.83 -0.44 -5.85
CA GLU A 445 -31.95 -1.05 -5.09
C GLU A 445 -32.41 -2.41 -5.63
N SER A 446 -31.90 -2.85 -6.78
CA SER A 446 -32.40 -4.03 -7.52
C SER A 446 -31.30 -5.04 -7.86
N VAL A 447 -30.11 -4.91 -7.28
CA VAL A 447 -28.98 -5.83 -7.47
C VAL A 447 -28.90 -6.85 -6.34
N GLU A 448 -28.43 -8.05 -6.68
CA GLU A 448 -27.95 -9.02 -5.71
C GLU A 448 -26.41 -8.97 -5.67
N CYS A 449 -25.81 -9.31 -4.53
CA CYS A 449 -24.36 -9.26 -4.35
C CYS A 449 -23.87 -10.41 -3.48
N LYS A 450 -22.65 -10.86 -3.75
CA LYS A 450 -22.00 -11.93 -2.97
C LYS A 450 -20.49 -11.75 -2.92
N SER A 451 -19.91 -11.83 -1.72
CA SER A 451 -18.46 -11.93 -1.57
C SER A 451 -17.97 -13.30 -2.03
N SER A 452 -16.84 -13.32 -2.73
CA SER A 452 -16.12 -14.56 -3.03
C SER A 452 -15.44 -15.19 -1.80
N ASP A 453 -15.25 -14.39 -0.74
CA ASP A 453 -14.41 -14.72 0.42
C ASP A 453 -14.94 -13.99 1.66
N GLU A 454 -15.93 -14.59 2.35
CA GLU A 454 -16.62 -14.01 3.51
C GLU A 454 -15.75 -13.92 4.78
N ASP A 455 -14.60 -14.60 4.79
CA ASP A 455 -13.56 -14.52 5.83
C ASP A 455 -12.64 -13.29 5.66
N VAL A 456 -12.74 -12.60 4.52
CA VAL A 456 -11.94 -11.41 4.17
C VAL A 456 -12.81 -10.15 4.07
N ILE A 457 -13.96 -10.24 3.41
CA ILE A 457 -14.85 -9.09 3.21
C ILE A 457 -16.32 -9.50 3.16
N LYS A 458 -17.17 -8.71 3.83
CA LYS A 458 -18.62 -8.90 3.87
C LYS A 458 -19.35 -7.81 3.10
N VAL A 459 -20.57 -8.11 2.70
CA VAL A 459 -21.46 -7.21 1.96
C VAL A 459 -22.75 -7.05 2.75
N SER A 460 -23.35 -5.86 2.68
CA SER A 460 -24.68 -5.57 3.20
C SER A 460 -25.77 -6.35 2.44
N ASP A 461 -26.87 -6.71 3.12
CA ASP A 461 -28.03 -7.39 2.52
C ASP A 461 -28.69 -6.60 1.37
N ARG A 462 -28.50 -5.28 1.32
CA ARG A 462 -29.01 -4.39 0.26
C ARG A 462 -27.95 -3.99 -0.77
N CYS A 463 -26.75 -4.56 -0.68
CA CYS A 463 -25.64 -4.29 -1.60
C CYS A 463 -25.17 -2.81 -1.69
N ASP A 464 -25.53 -1.98 -0.71
CA ASP A 464 -25.22 -0.55 -0.62
C ASP A 464 -23.87 -0.25 0.05
N TYR A 465 -23.27 -1.21 0.75
CA TYR A 465 -21.88 -1.12 1.22
C TYR A 465 -21.22 -2.50 1.41
N VAL A 466 -19.90 -2.51 1.33
CA VAL A 466 -19.06 -3.60 1.87
C VAL A 466 -18.49 -3.21 3.22
N PHE A 467 -18.16 -4.19 4.06
CA PHE A 467 -17.59 -3.92 5.37
C PHE A 467 -16.71 -5.04 5.90
N VAL A 468 -15.92 -4.69 6.91
CA VAL A 468 -15.20 -5.59 7.82
C VAL A 468 -15.56 -5.21 9.25
N ASN A 469 -15.96 -6.20 10.06
CA ASN A 469 -16.31 -6.02 11.47
C ASN A 469 -15.26 -6.60 12.42
N GLY A 470 -14.14 -7.07 11.87
CA GLY A 470 -12.97 -7.53 12.60
C GLY A 470 -12.99 -9.02 12.95
N LYS A 471 -14.01 -9.76 12.52
CA LYS A 471 -13.94 -11.22 12.44
C LYS A 471 -13.12 -11.68 11.23
N GLU A 472 -12.92 -10.79 10.26
CA GLU A 472 -12.18 -11.01 9.02
C GLU A 472 -10.66 -10.92 9.28
N MET A 473 -10.10 -11.96 9.91
CA MET A 473 -8.69 -12.00 10.34
C MET A 473 -7.68 -12.14 9.19
N LYS A 474 -8.15 -12.33 7.94
CA LYS A 474 -7.33 -12.46 6.74
C LYS A 474 -7.49 -11.23 5.85
N GLY A 475 -6.38 -10.70 5.37
CA GLY A 475 -6.34 -9.65 4.35
C GLY A 475 -6.05 -10.25 2.98
N LYS A 476 -6.55 -9.63 1.92
CA LYS A 476 -6.38 -10.11 0.54
C LYS A 476 -6.34 -8.97 -0.46
N VAL A 477 -5.43 -9.05 -1.43
CA VAL A 477 -5.35 -8.12 -2.56
C VAL A 477 -6.37 -8.55 -3.62
N ASN A 478 -7.12 -7.59 -4.16
CA ASN A 478 -8.16 -7.83 -5.19
C ASN A 478 -9.21 -8.90 -4.81
N ALA A 479 -9.67 -8.91 -3.55
CA ALA A 479 -10.83 -9.72 -3.14
C ALA A 479 -12.04 -9.36 -4.02
N LEU A 480 -12.75 -10.39 -4.50
CA LEU A 480 -13.84 -10.23 -5.46
C LEU A 480 -15.18 -10.18 -4.73
N VAL A 481 -15.96 -9.14 -5.01
CA VAL A 481 -17.40 -9.07 -4.67
C VAL A 481 -18.17 -9.04 -5.98
N ASN A 482 -18.96 -10.08 -6.22
CA ASN A 482 -19.75 -10.22 -7.44
C ASN A 482 -21.10 -9.55 -7.26
N PHE A 483 -21.47 -8.69 -8.19
CA PHE A 483 -22.81 -8.09 -8.30
C PHE A 483 -23.55 -8.75 -9.47
N THR A 484 -24.84 -8.98 -9.30
CA THR A 484 -25.72 -9.62 -10.29
C THR A 484 -27.00 -8.84 -10.48
N TYR A 485 -27.36 -8.60 -11.74
CA TYR A 485 -28.57 -7.91 -12.14
C TYR A 485 -29.15 -8.60 -13.38
N GLN A 486 -30.31 -9.25 -13.23
CA GLN A 486 -30.94 -10.05 -14.28
C GLN A 486 -29.96 -11.13 -14.82
N TYR A 487 -29.47 -10.98 -16.05
CA TYR A 487 -28.51 -11.88 -16.71
C TYR A 487 -27.06 -11.36 -16.65
N LEU A 488 -26.84 -10.14 -16.15
CA LEU A 488 -25.54 -9.50 -16.08
C LEU A 488 -24.88 -9.77 -14.73
N SER A 489 -23.58 -10.02 -14.74
CA SER A 489 -22.76 -10.08 -13.54
C SER A 489 -21.47 -9.30 -13.74
N ALA A 490 -21.05 -8.58 -12.70
CA ALA A 490 -19.80 -7.82 -12.70
C ALA A 490 -19.08 -7.96 -11.35
N PRO A 491 -17.77 -8.30 -11.35
CA PRO A 491 -16.96 -8.31 -10.14
C PRO A 491 -16.47 -6.90 -9.80
N LEU A 492 -16.46 -6.59 -8.50
CA LEU A 492 -15.73 -5.49 -7.90
C LEU A 492 -14.48 -6.05 -7.21
N GLN A 493 -13.31 -5.46 -7.46
CA GLN A 493 -12.05 -5.80 -6.79
C GLN A 493 -11.79 -4.83 -5.64
N ILE A 494 -11.57 -5.37 -4.44
CA ILE A 494 -11.27 -4.60 -3.24
C ILE A 494 -10.07 -5.22 -2.53
N THR A 495 -9.11 -4.40 -2.11
CA THR A 495 -8.00 -4.86 -1.28
C THR A 495 -8.31 -4.62 0.19
N VAL A 496 -8.26 -5.69 1.00
CA VAL A 496 -8.44 -5.61 2.46
C VAL A 496 -7.10 -5.84 3.16
N TRP A 497 -6.67 -4.85 3.92
CA TRP A 497 -5.45 -4.87 4.72
C TRP A 497 -5.78 -5.20 6.18
N VAL A 498 -5.12 -6.20 6.76
CA VAL A 498 -5.29 -6.58 8.18
C VAL A 498 -4.01 -6.31 8.98
N PRO A 499 -4.10 -5.94 10.27
CA PRO A 499 -2.94 -5.87 11.16
C PRO A 499 -2.32 -7.25 11.34
N ARG A 500 -1.01 -7.34 11.18
CA ARG A 500 -0.22 -8.54 11.46
C ARG A 500 -0.22 -8.81 12.96
N LEU A 501 -0.60 -10.04 13.34
CA LEU A 501 -0.58 -10.55 14.71
C LEU A 501 0.58 -11.54 14.91
N PRO A 502 1.14 -11.65 16.13
CA PRO A 502 0.89 -10.79 17.30
C PRO A 502 1.38 -9.35 17.07
N LEU A 503 0.79 -8.39 17.78
CA LEU A 503 1.26 -7.00 17.76
C LEU A 503 2.61 -6.90 18.47
N GLN A 504 3.39 -5.85 18.18
CA GLN A 504 4.69 -5.62 18.82
C GLN A 504 4.57 -4.51 19.85
N ILE A 505 4.81 -4.84 21.11
CA ILE A 505 4.89 -3.85 22.19
C ILE A 505 6.35 -3.41 22.32
N ASP A 506 6.58 -2.12 22.05
CA ASP A 506 7.87 -1.45 22.17
C ASP A 506 7.86 -0.62 23.45
N ILE A 507 8.84 -0.83 24.34
CA ILE A 507 8.95 -0.13 25.63
C ILE A 507 10.38 0.40 25.73
N SER A 508 10.53 1.70 26.06
CA SER A 508 11.86 2.34 26.10
C SER A 508 12.80 1.74 27.14
N ASP A 509 12.23 1.21 28.24
CA ASP A 509 12.94 0.46 29.27
C ASP A 509 11.98 -0.58 29.87
N THR A 510 12.45 -1.82 30.01
CA THR A 510 11.68 -2.94 30.58
C THR A 510 12.04 -3.25 32.04
N GLU A 511 13.09 -2.63 32.59
CA GLU A 511 13.63 -2.92 33.93
C GLU A 511 13.61 -1.65 34.81
N LEU A 512 12.48 -1.39 35.45
CA LEU A 512 12.27 -0.13 36.20
C LEU A 512 12.77 -0.24 37.64
N SER A 513 13.60 0.71 38.07
CA SER A 513 14.19 0.74 39.42
C SER A 513 13.72 1.96 40.22
N GLN A 514 13.92 1.90 41.54
CA GLN A 514 13.59 3.03 42.43
C GLN A 514 14.72 4.06 42.45
N ILE A 515 14.39 5.33 42.22
CA ILE A 515 15.37 6.42 42.10
C ILE A 515 15.79 6.91 43.50
N LYS A 516 17.07 6.72 43.82
CA LYS A 516 17.65 7.04 45.11
C LYS A 516 17.67 8.56 45.35
N GLY A 517 16.97 8.98 46.41
CA GLY A 517 16.95 10.37 46.88
C GLY A 517 15.79 11.21 46.34
N TRP A 518 15.21 10.86 45.20
CA TRP A 518 14.06 11.56 44.62
C TRP A 518 12.79 11.20 45.39
N ARG A 519 12.33 12.10 46.26
CA ARG A 519 11.11 11.93 47.06
C ARG A 519 9.94 12.72 46.51
N VAL A 520 8.80 12.06 46.36
CA VAL A 520 7.55 12.61 45.84
C VAL A 520 6.42 12.51 46.87
N PRO A 521 5.45 13.43 46.88
CA PRO A 521 4.35 13.41 47.84
C PRO A 521 3.39 12.27 47.52
N VAL A 522 3.01 11.47 48.53
CA VAL A 522 1.99 10.43 48.36
C VAL A 522 0.64 11.10 48.07
N VAL A 523 0.14 10.93 46.84
CA VAL A 523 -1.20 11.37 46.46
C VAL A 523 -2.21 10.40 47.06
N SER A 524 -2.88 10.80 48.14
CA SER A 524 -3.94 10.01 48.75
C SER A 524 -5.15 9.95 47.82
N ASN A 525 -5.34 8.78 47.19
CA ASN A 525 -6.59 8.48 46.48
C ASN A 525 -7.75 8.49 47.49
N LYS A 526 -8.59 9.52 47.44
CA LYS A 526 -9.78 9.61 48.28
C LYS A 526 -10.71 8.43 47.99
N ARG A 527 -10.82 7.48 48.92
CA ARG A 527 -12.04 6.64 49.03
C ARG A 527 -13.16 7.54 49.54
N PRO A 528 -14.30 7.66 48.85
CA PRO A 528 -15.45 8.39 49.36
C PRO A 528 -16.22 7.50 50.33
N THR A 529 -15.71 7.36 51.56
CA THR A 529 -16.43 6.68 52.64
C THR A 529 -16.38 7.44 53.95
N ARG A 530 -17.48 8.19 54.15
CA ARG A 530 -18.19 8.41 55.41
C ARG A 530 -17.69 9.56 56.29
N ASP A 531 -18.67 10.36 56.68
CA ASP A 531 -18.54 11.57 57.49
C ASP A 531 -17.96 11.26 58.87
N SER A 532 -16.96 12.05 59.25
CA SER A 532 -16.61 12.35 60.64
C SER A 532 -16.16 13.81 60.68
N ASP A 533 -17.08 14.70 61.01
CA ASP A 533 -16.75 16.05 61.45
C ASP A 533 -16.03 15.92 62.80
N ASP A 534 -14.72 16.13 62.80
CA ASP A 534 -13.95 16.51 63.98
C ASP A 534 -12.80 17.43 63.50
N GLU A 535 -12.83 18.69 63.95
CA GLU A 535 -11.82 19.70 63.61
C GLU A 535 -10.59 19.53 64.52
N ASP A 536 -9.48 19.05 63.97
CA ASP A 536 -8.16 19.11 64.63
C ASP A 536 -7.12 19.77 63.70
N GLU A 537 -6.48 20.86 64.17
CA GLU A 537 -5.56 21.71 63.39
C GLU A 537 -4.20 21.06 63.02
N ASP A 538 -4.06 19.73 63.12
CA ASP A 538 -2.79 18.98 62.98
C ASP A 538 -2.60 18.26 61.62
N GLU A 539 -3.46 18.47 60.62
CA GLU A 539 -3.28 17.90 59.26
C GLU A 539 -1.94 18.28 58.57
N ARG A 540 -1.22 19.28 59.09
CA ARG A 540 0.01 19.83 58.49
C ARG A 540 1.26 18.93 58.57
N LYS A 541 1.16 17.70 59.07
CA LYS A 541 2.28 16.72 59.14
C LYS A 541 2.00 15.34 58.52
N GLY A 542 0.87 15.16 57.84
CA GLY A 542 0.40 13.84 57.37
C GLY A 542 0.79 13.39 55.96
N ARG A 543 1.38 14.24 55.10
CA ARG A 543 1.77 13.82 53.74
C ARG A 543 3.08 13.05 53.76
N GLY A 544 2.97 11.72 53.81
CA GLY A 544 4.11 10.84 53.57
C GLY A 544 4.73 11.10 52.19
N CYS A 545 6.05 10.88 52.08
CA CYS A 545 6.77 10.97 50.82
C CYS A 545 7.47 9.65 50.51
N THR A 546 7.17 9.09 49.35
CA THR A 546 7.79 7.88 48.81
C THR A 546 8.94 8.24 47.86
N LEU A 547 9.77 7.27 47.50
CA LEU A 547 10.76 7.46 46.44
C LEU A 547 10.11 7.25 45.06
N GLN A 548 10.52 8.02 44.07
CA GLN A 548 10.05 7.90 42.69
C GLN A 548 10.64 6.64 42.03
N TYR A 549 9.90 6.02 41.12
CA TYR A 549 10.40 4.96 40.23
C TYR A 549 10.68 5.52 38.83
N GLN A 550 11.55 4.86 38.08
CA GLN A 550 11.71 5.14 36.65
C GLN A 550 10.39 5.01 35.90
N HIS A 551 10.24 5.86 34.88
CA HIS A 551 9.16 5.84 33.90
C HIS A 551 9.71 5.38 32.55
N ALA A 552 8.94 4.58 31.81
CA ALA A 552 9.23 4.20 30.43
C ALA A 552 8.12 4.65 29.48
N MET A 553 8.48 4.94 28.22
CA MET A 553 7.50 5.15 27.15
C MET A 553 7.06 3.82 26.56
N VAL A 554 5.79 3.73 26.17
CA VAL A 554 5.19 2.58 25.50
C VAL A 554 4.68 3.00 24.12
N ARG A 555 4.96 2.16 23.11
CA ARG A 555 4.28 2.19 21.80
C ARG A 555 3.81 0.77 21.44
N VAL A 556 2.70 0.67 20.72
CA VAL A 556 2.21 -0.58 20.12
C VAL A 556 2.28 -0.47 18.61
N LEU A 557 2.98 -1.42 17.98
CA LEU A 557 3.33 -1.41 16.58
C LEU A 557 2.74 -2.63 15.86
N THR A 558 2.38 -2.47 14.59
CA THR A 558 1.98 -3.59 13.71
C THR A 558 2.37 -3.32 12.26
N GLN A 559 2.15 -4.29 11.38
CA GLN A 559 2.28 -4.14 9.94
C GLN A 559 0.95 -4.46 9.29
N PHE A 560 0.47 -3.62 8.37
CA PHE A 560 -0.75 -3.93 7.62
C PHE A 560 -0.42 -4.74 6.38
N VAL A 561 -0.98 -5.96 6.30
CA VAL A 561 -0.66 -6.99 5.31
C VAL A 561 -1.91 -7.50 4.59
N ALA A 562 -1.70 -8.04 3.39
CA ALA A 562 -2.73 -8.70 2.60
C ALA A 562 -2.11 -9.83 1.76
N GLU A 563 -2.78 -10.98 1.65
CA GLU A 563 -2.36 -12.08 0.78
C GLU A 563 -2.60 -11.69 -0.69
N ASP A 564 -1.58 -11.84 -1.54
CA ASP A 564 -1.75 -11.69 -2.98
C ASP A 564 -2.36 -12.96 -3.62
N SER A 565 -2.95 -12.78 -4.79
CA SER A 565 -3.47 -13.80 -5.71
C SER A 565 -2.44 -14.80 -6.27
N SER A 566 -1.16 -14.65 -5.93
CA SER A 566 -0.09 -15.55 -6.36
C SER A 566 -0.24 -16.95 -5.71
N PRO A 567 0.09 -18.06 -6.43
CA PRO A 567 -0.13 -19.43 -5.91
C PRO A 567 0.71 -19.80 -4.68
N TRP A 568 1.62 -18.92 -4.27
CA TRP A 568 2.57 -19.10 -3.17
C TRP A 568 2.14 -18.32 -1.91
N GLY A 569 1.01 -17.60 -1.96
CA GLY A 569 0.45 -16.88 -0.80
C GLY A 569 1.34 -15.74 -0.30
N GLN A 570 2.05 -15.05 -1.20
CA GLN A 570 2.99 -14.02 -0.78
C GLN A 570 2.26 -12.84 -0.11
N LEU A 571 2.70 -12.48 1.10
CA LEU A 571 2.19 -11.33 1.84
C LEU A 571 2.66 -10.03 1.19
N SER A 572 1.71 -9.22 0.74
CA SER A 572 1.89 -7.82 0.40
C SER A 572 1.81 -6.95 1.65
N TYR A 573 2.55 -5.84 1.68
CA TYR A 573 2.59 -4.88 2.79
C TYR A 573 2.13 -3.49 2.32
N LEU A 574 1.34 -2.78 3.13
CA LEU A 574 0.72 -1.51 2.74
C LEU A 574 1.73 -0.40 2.36
N LEU A 575 2.88 -0.36 3.04
CA LEU A 575 3.98 0.62 2.78
C LEU A 575 5.34 -0.03 2.46
N GLY A 576 5.43 -1.36 2.50
CA GLY A 576 6.67 -2.14 2.45
C GLY A 576 6.92 -2.97 3.72
N SER A 577 7.76 -4.00 3.63
CA SER A 577 8.11 -4.90 4.75
C SER A 577 8.89 -4.22 5.87
N ASP A 578 9.60 -3.14 5.54
CA ASP A 578 10.43 -2.39 6.48
C ASP A 578 9.64 -1.38 7.32
N TRP A 579 8.36 -1.18 7.06
CA TRP A 579 7.53 -0.21 7.77
C TRP A 579 6.62 -0.88 8.81
N GLN A 580 6.57 -0.27 9.99
CA GLN A 580 5.66 -0.58 11.08
C GLN A 580 4.83 0.66 11.42
N PHE A 581 3.57 0.46 11.78
CA PHE A 581 2.59 1.50 12.07
C PHE A 581 2.40 1.58 13.59
N ASP A 582 2.52 2.78 14.14
CA ASP A 582 2.14 3.08 15.52
C ASP A 582 0.61 3.09 15.62
N ILE A 583 0.08 2.11 16.35
CA ILE A 583 -1.35 1.90 16.59
C ILE A 583 -1.73 2.15 18.05
N THR A 584 -0.85 2.76 18.85
CA THR A 584 -1.05 2.96 20.30
C THR A 584 -2.39 3.66 20.59
N ASP A 585 -2.76 4.66 19.81
CA ASP A 585 -4.05 5.36 19.96
C ASP A 585 -5.28 4.51 19.59
N LEU A 586 -5.13 3.48 18.74
CA LEU A 586 -6.23 2.57 18.40
C LEU A 586 -6.48 1.52 19.48
N VAL A 587 -5.43 1.07 20.16
CA VAL A 587 -5.52 -0.01 21.17
C VAL A 587 -5.55 0.50 22.62
N MET A 588 -5.45 1.81 22.85
CA MET A 588 -5.33 2.44 24.17
C MET A 588 -6.38 1.96 25.19
N GLU A 589 -7.64 1.79 24.76
CA GLU A 589 -8.75 1.32 25.61
C GLU A 589 -8.64 -0.17 26.02
N PHE A 590 -7.82 -0.96 25.31
CA PHE A 590 -7.65 -2.41 25.47
C PHE A 590 -6.28 -2.81 26.03
N MET A 591 -5.41 -1.84 26.33
CA MET A 591 -4.14 -2.06 27.02
C MET A 591 -4.36 -2.24 28.53
N LYS A 592 -3.82 -3.32 29.10
CA LYS A 592 -3.91 -3.62 30.54
C LYS A 592 -2.58 -4.12 31.08
N LEU A 593 -2.37 -3.96 32.38
CA LEU A 593 -1.37 -4.72 33.13
C LEU A 593 -2.06 -5.85 33.88
N GLU A 594 -1.36 -6.99 33.97
CA GLU A 594 -1.77 -8.14 34.76
C GLU A 594 -1.76 -7.83 36.27
N ASP A 595 -0.68 -7.20 36.78
CA ASP A 595 -0.61 -6.73 38.16
C ASP A 595 -0.37 -5.21 38.27
N PRO A 596 -1.42 -4.40 38.58
CA PRO A 596 -1.32 -2.95 38.75
C PRO A 596 -0.69 -2.48 40.08
N HIS A 597 -0.29 -3.41 40.96
CA HIS A 597 0.48 -3.10 42.17
C HIS A 597 1.96 -2.94 41.84
N ILE A 598 2.50 -3.78 40.95
CA ILE A 598 3.91 -3.78 40.53
C ILE A 598 4.23 -2.55 39.66
N ALA A 599 3.39 -2.27 38.67
CA ALA A 599 3.53 -1.09 37.81
C ALA A 599 2.16 -0.51 37.40
N LYS A 600 2.14 0.71 36.85
CA LYS A 600 0.93 1.38 36.37
C LYS A 600 1.17 1.97 34.98
N LEU A 601 0.28 1.67 34.05
CA LEU A 601 0.17 2.38 32.77
C LEU A 601 -0.65 3.67 32.95
N GLN A 602 -0.10 4.80 32.55
CA GLN A 602 -0.74 6.10 32.49
C GLN A 602 -0.99 6.49 31.03
N GLU A 603 -2.25 6.85 30.72
CA GLU A 603 -2.68 7.38 29.41
C GLU A 603 -2.28 6.50 28.21
N GLY A 604 -2.12 5.19 28.43
CA GLY A 604 -1.68 4.22 27.42
C GLY A 604 -0.24 4.35 26.93
N ARG A 605 0.50 5.37 27.39
CA ARG A 605 1.79 5.79 26.78
C ARG A 605 2.97 5.82 27.76
N ILE A 606 2.72 5.94 29.06
CA ILE A 606 3.78 6.03 30.08
C ILE A 606 3.59 4.91 31.09
N LEU A 607 4.61 4.07 31.26
CA LEU A 607 4.65 2.99 32.24
C LEU A 607 5.47 3.42 33.46
N ILE A 608 4.91 3.21 34.66
CA ILE A 608 5.43 3.73 35.93
C ILE A 608 5.63 2.58 36.91
N GLY A 609 6.85 2.35 37.40
CA GLY A 609 7.12 1.37 38.46
C GLY A 609 6.47 1.75 39.80
N ARG A 610 6.15 0.76 40.65
CA ARG A 610 5.47 0.97 41.94
C ARG A 610 5.95 0.08 43.07
N GLU A 611 5.99 -1.23 42.82
CA GLU A 611 6.40 -2.26 43.78
C GLU A 611 7.29 -3.29 43.07
N VAL A 612 8.25 -3.85 43.81
CA VAL A 612 9.22 -4.81 43.27
C VAL A 612 8.52 -6.09 42.83
N GLY A 613 8.76 -6.53 41.59
CA GLY A 613 8.13 -7.73 41.03
C GLY A 613 8.21 -7.81 39.51
N MET A 614 7.50 -8.78 38.93
CA MET A 614 7.34 -8.93 37.49
C MET A 614 5.86 -8.87 37.13
N THR A 615 5.49 -8.09 36.13
CA THR A 615 4.12 -8.01 35.60
C THR A 615 4.15 -8.09 34.08
N THR A 616 3.13 -8.68 33.46
CA THR A 616 2.94 -8.55 32.01
C THR A 616 2.06 -7.34 31.69
N MET A 617 2.40 -6.63 30.62
CA MET A 617 1.51 -5.70 29.94
C MET A 617 0.95 -6.41 28.71
N GLN A 618 -0.36 -6.36 28.55
CA GLN A 618 -1.10 -7.09 27.53
C GLN A 618 -1.99 -6.14 26.73
N VAL A 619 -2.11 -6.39 25.43
CA VAL A 619 -3.13 -5.79 24.57
C VAL A 619 -4.20 -6.85 24.33
N LEU A 620 -5.43 -6.61 24.77
CA LEU A 620 -6.55 -7.53 24.55
C LEU A 620 -7.29 -7.21 23.25
N SER A 621 -7.98 -8.20 22.69
CA SER A 621 -8.90 -7.98 21.58
C SER A 621 -10.19 -7.31 22.07
N PRO A 622 -10.78 -6.38 21.30
CA PRO A 622 -12.09 -5.81 21.59
C PRO A 622 -13.26 -6.76 21.23
N LEU A 623 -12.99 -7.82 20.47
CA LEU A 623 -13.98 -8.78 19.98
C LEU A 623 -14.00 -10.09 20.78
N SER A 624 -12.99 -10.31 21.62
CA SER A 624 -12.71 -11.54 22.34
C SER A 624 -11.71 -11.26 23.46
N ASP A 625 -11.78 -11.95 24.60
CA ASP A 625 -10.78 -11.83 25.69
C ASP A 625 -9.41 -12.48 25.35
N SER A 626 -9.04 -12.52 24.07
CA SER A 626 -7.78 -13.06 23.57
C SER A 626 -6.68 -11.99 23.58
N ILE A 627 -5.48 -12.37 24.01
CA ILE A 627 -4.29 -11.51 24.01
C ILE A 627 -3.80 -11.34 22.56
N LEU A 628 -3.72 -10.10 22.08
CA LEU A 628 -3.17 -9.72 20.77
C LEU A 628 -1.65 -9.45 20.82
N ALA A 629 -1.14 -9.05 21.99
CA ALA A 629 0.28 -8.94 22.29
C ALA A 629 0.52 -8.92 23.81
N GLU A 630 1.71 -9.34 24.22
CA GLU A 630 2.17 -9.32 25.60
C GLU A 630 3.64 -8.91 25.69
N LYS A 631 4.02 -8.26 26.81
CA LYS A 631 5.39 -7.90 27.12
C LYS A 631 5.59 -7.92 28.64
N THR A 632 6.57 -8.68 29.11
CA THR A 632 7.00 -8.68 30.52
C THR A 632 7.74 -7.39 30.86
N VAL A 633 7.44 -6.83 32.02
CA VAL A 633 8.16 -5.70 32.62
C VAL A 633 8.54 -6.07 34.04
N THR A 634 9.76 -5.74 34.44
CA THR A 634 10.31 -6.02 35.76
C THR A 634 10.49 -4.72 36.53
N VAL A 635 10.22 -4.77 37.83
CA VAL A 635 10.52 -3.69 38.77
C VAL A 635 11.53 -4.22 39.78
N LEU A 636 12.72 -3.64 39.78
CA LEU A 636 13.87 -4.10 40.57
C LEU A 636 13.89 -3.47 41.97
N ASP A 637 14.45 -4.17 42.96
CA ASP A 637 14.68 -3.65 44.33
C ASP A 637 15.92 -2.74 44.41
N ASP A 638 16.89 -2.98 43.52
CA ASP A 638 18.09 -2.17 43.41
C ASP A 638 17.75 -0.71 43.07
N LYS A 639 18.50 0.23 43.68
CA LYS A 639 18.18 1.67 43.61
C LYS A 639 19.17 2.41 42.75
N VAL A 640 18.67 2.99 41.68
CA VAL A 640 19.47 3.76 40.72
C VAL A 640 19.69 5.19 41.22
N THR A 641 20.84 5.76 40.88
CA THR A 641 21.12 7.19 41.10
C THR A 641 21.08 7.93 39.78
N ILE A 642 20.61 9.18 39.79
CA ILE A 642 20.84 10.10 38.68
C ILE A 642 22.35 10.40 38.63
N THR A 643 22.97 10.18 37.48
CA THR A 643 24.41 10.33 37.26
C THR A 643 24.75 11.64 36.55
N ASP A 644 23.92 12.07 35.60
CA ASP A 644 24.06 13.34 34.88
C ASP A 644 22.67 13.93 34.54
N LEU A 645 22.63 15.25 34.31
CA LEU A 645 21.45 15.99 33.86
C LEU A 645 21.82 16.74 32.57
N GLY A 646 21.34 16.23 31.45
CA GLY A 646 21.47 16.87 30.14
C GLY A 646 20.60 18.11 30.10
N VAL A 647 21.17 19.23 29.66
CA VAL A 647 20.51 20.54 29.60
C VAL A 647 20.73 21.13 28.21
N GLN A 648 19.64 21.47 27.55
CA GLN A 648 19.62 22.04 26.21
C GLN A 648 18.65 23.23 26.18
N LEU A 649 18.98 24.25 25.39
CA LEU A 649 18.13 25.43 25.21
C LEU A 649 17.31 25.33 23.91
N VAL A 650 16.01 25.65 24.00
CA VAL A 650 15.11 25.73 22.84
C VAL A 650 14.52 27.15 22.78
N ALA A 651 14.99 27.96 21.84
CA ALA A 651 14.53 29.33 21.56
C ALA A 651 13.46 29.41 20.44
N GLY A 652 13.18 28.28 19.80
CA GLY A 652 12.21 28.14 18.72
C GLY A 652 12.22 26.74 18.11
N LEU A 653 11.21 26.44 17.28
CA LEU A 653 11.13 25.20 16.51
C LEU A 653 11.05 25.51 15.01
N SER A 654 11.73 24.70 14.21
CA SER A 654 11.60 24.69 12.76
C SER A 654 11.21 23.29 12.30
N LEU A 655 10.26 23.19 11.36
CA LEU A 655 9.70 21.94 10.87
C LEU A 655 9.89 21.87 9.35
N PHE A 656 10.34 20.71 8.87
CA PHE A 656 10.55 20.43 7.46
C PHE A 656 9.92 19.08 7.11
N LEU A 657 9.19 19.03 5.99
CA LEU A 657 8.55 17.82 5.45
C LEU A 657 9.25 17.38 4.17
N GLN A 658 9.59 16.09 4.09
CA GLN A 658 10.24 15.47 2.93
C GLN A 658 9.60 14.09 2.63
N PRO A 659 9.59 13.62 1.37
CA PRO A 659 9.13 12.27 1.06
C PRO A 659 10.17 11.25 1.55
N SER A 660 9.72 10.10 2.04
CA SER A 660 10.63 9.03 2.45
C SER A 660 11.32 8.39 1.24
N ALA A 661 12.64 8.16 1.35
CA ALA A 661 13.42 7.51 0.30
C ALA A 661 13.05 6.04 0.10
N ALA A 662 12.53 5.36 1.14
CA ALA A 662 12.17 3.94 1.09
C ALA A 662 10.73 3.70 0.64
N SER A 663 9.80 4.64 0.89
CA SER A 663 8.41 4.50 0.48
C SER A 663 7.82 5.86 0.09
N SER A 664 7.43 5.97 -1.18
CA SER A 664 6.94 7.22 -1.75
C SER A 664 5.63 7.72 -1.12
N ARG A 665 4.86 6.82 -0.47
CA ARG A 665 3.64 7.15 0.29
C ARG A 665 3.91 7.65 1.71
N ALA A 666 5.12 7.48 2.25
CA ALA A 666 5.46 7.87 3.62
C ALA A 666 6.15 9.24 3.63
N ILE A 667 5.85 10.06 4.64
CA ILE A 667 6.37 11.42 4.79
C ILE A 667 7.24 11.48 6.04
N VAL A 668 8.41 12.07 5.90
CA VAL A 668 9.38 12.28 6.99
C VAL A 668 9.25 13.72 7.47
N ALA A 669 9.00 13.89 8.77
CA ALA A 669 9.03 15.17 9.45
C ALA A 669 10.32 15.31 10.23
N THR A 670 11.09 16.37 9.94
CA THR A 670 12.29 16.74 10.67
C THR A 670 12.02 18.03 11.42
N THR A 671 11.91 17.95 12.75
CA THR A 671 11.86 19.14 13.62
C THR A 671 13.25 19.42 14.18
N VAL A 672 13.70 20.66 14.08
CA VAL A 672 14.98 21.13 14.62
C VAL A 672 14.73 22.25 15.63
N ALA A 673 15.29 22.10 16.83
CA ALA A 673 15.34 23.15 17.84
C ALA A 673 16.31 24.25 17.43
N GLN A 674 15.82 25.48 17.49
CA GLN A 674 16.64 26.67 17.32
C GLN A 674 17.28 26.99 18.68
N GLU A 675 18.60 26.80 18.79
CA GLU A 675 19.36 27.06 20.03
C GLU A 675 19.96 28.48 20.05
N LEU A 676 19.96 29.17 18.91
CA LEU A 676 20.54 30.49 18.72
C LEU A 676 19.51 31.59 19.02
N LEU A 677 19.84 32.41 20.02
CA LEU A 677 19.10 33.61 20.36
C LEU A 677 19.58 34.77 19.47
N HIS A 678 18.63 35.39 18.76
CA HIS A 678 18.87 36.38 17.69
C HIS A 678 18.42 37.80 18.02
N THR A 679 17.54 37.98 19.01
CA THR A 679 17.05 39.29 19.43
C THR A 679 17.23 39.52 20.93
N PRO A 680 17.51 40.76 21.37
CA PRO A 680 17.58 41.07 22.79
C PRO A 680 16.22 40.84 23.43
N LYS A 681 16.23 40.25 24.62
CA LYS A 681 15.07 39.77 25.39
C LYS A 681 14.25 38.67 24.71
N GLN A 682 14.83 37.95 23.74
CA GLN A 682 14.25 36.70 23.26
C GLN A 682 14.28 35.66 24.38
N GLU A 683 13.12 35.06 24.64
CA GLU A 683 12.95 33.99 25.62
C GLU A 683 13.18 32.61 24.98
N ALA A 684 13.73 31.70 25.78
CA ALA A 684 13.94 30.30 25.43
C ALA A 684 13.69 29.39 26.62
N VAL A 685 13.23 28.16 26.36
CA VAL A 685 12.92 27.17 27.40
C VAL A 685 14.03 26.12 27.51
N VAL A 686 14.16 25.54 28.69
CA VAL A 686 15.16 24.52 28.98
C VAL A 686 14.57 23.13 28.79
N SER A 687 15.10 22.38 27.83
CA SER A 687 14.88 20.94 27.65
C SER A 687 15.85 20.15 28.52
N THR A 688 15.37 19.11 29.20
CA THR A 688 16.18 18.37 30.19
C THR A 688 16.05 16.86 30.12
N TRP A 689 17.20 16.20 30.25
CA TRP A 689 17.38 14.76 30.11
C TRP A 689 18.05 14.16 31.35
N ILE A 690 17.49 13.09 31.90
CA ILE A 690 18.05 12.38 33.05
C ILE A 690 18.84 11.18 32.56
N GLN A 691 20.10 11.06 32.97
CA GLN A 691 20.87 9.81 32.87
C GLN A 691 20.93 9.12 34.23
N PHE A 692 20.70 7.80 34.24
CA PHE A 692 20.74 6.97 35.44
C PHE A 692 22.01 6.11 35.51
N SER A 693 22.26 5.50 36.68
CA SER A 693 23.43 4.65 36.94
C SER A 693 23.41 3.29 36.23
N ASP A 694 22.26 2.86 35.73
CA ASP A 694 22.06 1.69 34.88
C ASP A 694 22.27 1.98 33.38
N SER A 695 22.70 3.21 33.05
CA SER A 695 22.82 3.77 31.68
C SER A 695 21.52 4.03 30.92
N SER A 696 20.35 3.82 31.54
CA SER A 696 19.07 4.29 30.99
C SER A 696 19.03 5.83 30.95
N VAL A 697 18.31 6.36 29.95
CA VAL A 697 18.20 7.79 29.67
C VAL A 697 16.74 8.14 29.36
N THR A 698 16.18 9.12 30.07
CA THR A 698 14.77 9.53 29.92
C THR A 698 14.62 11.05 29.88
N PRO A 699 13.70 11.61 29.09
CA PRO A 699 13.41 13.04 29.14
C PRO A 699 12.62 13.35 30.41
N LEU A 700 12.90 14.48 31.07
CA LEU A 700 12.20 14.87 32.29
C LEU A 700 10.69 15.09 32.06
N ASP A 701 10.30 15.39 30.82
CA ASP A 701 8.93 15.64 30.37
C ASP A 701 7.95 14.47 30.60
N ILE A 702 8.43 13.24 30.89
CA ILE A 702 7.56 12.08 31.22
C ILE A 702 7.18 11.99 32.71
N TYR A 703 7.71 12.88 33.56
CA TYR A 703 7.41 12.95 35.00
C TYR A 703 6.44 14.12 35.29
N ASP A 704 5.57 14.00 36.29
CA ASP A 704 4.70 15.15 36.64
C ASP A 704 5.56 16.29 37.20
N SER A 705 5.38 17.49 36.65
CA SER A 705 5.84 18.76 37.18
C SER A 705 5.66 18.98 38.70
N LYS A 706 4.83 18.19 39.40
CA LYS A 706 4.62 18.24 40.86
C LYS A 706 5.68 17.44 41.64
N ASP A 707 6.36 16.50 40.99
CA ASP A 707 7.27 15.53 41.62
C ASP A 707 8.70 16.07 41.76
N PHE A 708 9.05 17.10 40.99
CA PHE A 708 10.35 17.76 41.01
C PHE A 708 10.21 19.29 41.01
N SER A 709 11.33 19.98 41.23
CA SER A 709 11.48 21.43 41.05
C SER A 709 12.79 21.70 40.34
N LEU A 710 12.78 22.54 39.31
CA LEU A 710 13.97 23.03 38.63
C LEU A 710 14.28 24.44 39.12
N SER A 711 15.55 24.75 39.37
CA SER A 711 16.01 26.14 39.48
C SER A 711 17.26 26.33 38.64
N ALA A 712 17.24 27.30 37.74
CA ALA A 712 18.37 27.66 36.91
C ALA A 712 19.04 28.94 37.42
N VAL A 713 20.36 29.03 37.26
CA VAL A 713 21.21 30.18 37.63
C VAL A 713 22.06 30.55 36.42
N SER A 714 22.13 31.85 36.11
CA SER A 714 23.02 32.35 35.06
C SER A 714 24.46 32.38 35.57
N LEU A 715 25.39 31.97 34.72
CA LEU A 715 26.83 32.08 34.97
C LEU A 715 27.38 33.42 34.46
N ASP A 716 26.64 34.12 33.59
CA ASP A 716 26.93 35.47 33.12
C ASP A 716 25.61 36.23 32.87
N GLU A 717 25.20 37.02 33.87
CA GLU A 717 24.00 37.88 33.82
C GLU A 717 24.10 39.00 32.76
N GLY A 718 25.31 39.29 32.25
CA GLY A 718 25.49 40.24 31.14
C GLY A 718 25.13 39.67 29.77
N VAL A 719 25.07 38.33 29.64
CA VAL A 719 24.74 37.64 28.39
C VAL A 719 23.34 37.03 28.45
N VAL A 720 22.99 36.35 29.55
CA VAL A 720 21.66 35.76 29.75
C VAL A 720 21.10 36.00 31.14
N SER A 721 19.84 36.41 31.20
CA SER A 721 19.03 36.49 32.41
C SER A 721 18.11 35.27 32.54
N ILE A 722 17.64 34.98 33.75
CA ILE A 722 16.73 33.85 34.01
C ILE A 722 15.48 34.35 34.71
N HIS A 723 14.34 33.99 34.15
CA HIS A 723 13.03 34.28 34.67
C HIS A 723 12.31 32.98 35.01
N GLN A 724 11.74 32.92 36.21
CA GLN A 724 10.92 31.79 36.65
C GLN A 724 9.62 32.36 37.21
N ASP A 725 8.57 32.36 36.39
CA ASP A 725 7.24 32.77 36.82
C ASP A 725 6.70 31.75 37.83
N ALA A 726 6.02 32.21 38.88
CA ALA A 726 5.35 31.34 39.84
C ALA A 726 4.25 30.47 39.17
N ALA A 727 3.76 30.87 37.99
CA ALA A 727 2.87 30.06 37.16
C ALA A 727 3.60 29.02 36.29
N LEU A 728 4.79 29.33 35.77
CA LEU A 728 5.61 28.41 34.96
C LEU A 728 6.70 27.75 35.80
N LYS A 729 6.48 26.47 36.15
CA LYS A 729 7.44 25.66 36.92
C LYS A 729 8.80 25.43 36.22
N TRP A 730 8.88 25.67 34.92
CA TRP A 730 10.09 25.54 34.12
C TRP A 730 10.83 26.88 34.04
N PRO A 731 12.17 26.91 34.20
CA PRO A 731 12.93 28.15 34.04
C PRO A 731 12.94 28.60 32.57
N VAL A 732 12.73 29.90 32.36
CA VAL A 732 12.86 30.58 31.07
C VAL A 732 14.16 31.37 31.08
N VAL A 733 14.93 31.28 30.00
CA VAL A 733 16.19 32.01 29.82
C VAL A 733 15.95 33.12 28.80
N ALA A 734 16.37 34.34 29.10
CA ALA A 734 16.26 35.48 28.20
C ALA A 734 17.65 35.99 27.79
N ALA A 735 17.78 36.40 26.52
CA ALA A 735 19.01 37.01 26.00
C ALA A 735 19.15 38.48 26.45
N GLU A 736 20.24 38.86 27.12
CA GLU A 736 20.53 40.27 27.45
C GLU A 736 21.69 40.84 26.62
N GLY A 737 22.70 40.02 26.32
CA GLY A 737 23.91 40.40 25.60
C GLY A 737 24.41 39.31 24.66
N GLU A 738 25.38 39.63 23.81
CA GLU A 738 26.02 38.63 22.93
C GLU A 738 27.05 37.79 23.68
N GLY A 739 27.10 36.50 23.37
CA GLY A 739 28.06 35.58 23.99
C GLY A 739 27.80 34.12 23.61
N GLN A 740 28.81 33.27 23.84
CA GLN A 740 28.72 31.83 23.58
C GLN A 740 29.48 31.04 24.64
N GLY A 741 28.88 29.97 25.14
CA GLY A 741 29.55 29.03 26.04
C GLY A 741 28.56 28.34 26.98
N THR A 742 29.10 27.74 28.05
CA THR A 742 28.29 27.22 29.16
C THR A 742 27.84 28.39 30.03
N LEU A 743 26.60 28.86 29.82
CA LEU A 743 26.10 30.10 30.44
C LEU A 743 24.99 29.87 31.48
N ILE A 744 24.41 28.66 31.56
CA ILE A 744 23.41 28.32 32.57
C ILE A 744 23.79 27.07 33.35
N LYS A 745 23.47 27.09 34.64
CA LYS A 745 23.53 25.94 35.56
C LYS A 745 22.13 25.64 36.05
N VAL A 746 21.66 24.41 35.87
CA VAL A 746 20.30 23.96 36.22
C VAL A 746 20.39 22.92 37.34
N ASP A 747 19.80 23.25 38.48
CA ASP A 747 19.72 22.37 39.65
C ASP A 747 18.35 21.69 39.68
N MET A 748 18.32 20.38 39.55
CA MET A 748 17.11 19.56 39.74
C MET A 748 16.97 19.20 41.22
N MET A 749 15.79 19.42 41.78
CA MET A 749 15.49 19.24 43.21
C MET A 749 14.22 18.42 43.42
N ILE A 750 14.09 17.84 44.61
CA ILE A 750 12.82 17.20 45.04
C ILE A 750 11.71 18.25 45.22
N SER A 751 10.47 17.82 44.98
CA SER A 751 9.25 18.58 45.28
C SER A 751 9.29 19.22 46.67
N GLU A 752 8.90 20.50 46.76
CA GLU A 752 8.94 21.29 48.01
C GLU A 752 8.16 20.62 49.15
N ALA A 753 7.05 19.97 48.84
CA ALA A 753 6.23 19.22 49.79
C ALA A 753 6.99 18.09 50.52
N CYS A 754 8.11 17.62 49.97
CA CYS A 754 8.93 16.54 50.53
C CYS A 754 10.30 17.01 51.06
N GLN A 755 10.56 18.31 51.11
CA GLN A 755 11.80 18.87 51.66
C GLN A 755 11.77 18.85 53.19
N LYS A 756 12.55 17.94 53.78
CA LYS A 756 12.65 17.76 55.25
C LYS A 756 13.41 18.89 55.98
N SER A 757 13.99 19.85 55.25
CA SER A 757 14.78 20.94 55.83
C SER A 757 14.71 22.19 54.94
N LYS A 758 15.04 23.37 55.50
CA LYS A 758 15.18 24.62 54.72
C LYS A 758 16.32 24.59 53.69
N ARG A 759 17.20 23.57 53.71
CA ARG A 759 18.23 23.38 52.69
C ARG A 759 17.63 22.60 51.52
N LYS A 760 17.59 23.24 50.35
CA LYS A 760 17.21 22.64 49.06
C LYS A 760 17.96 21.33 48.83
N SER A 761 17.23 20.24 48.59
CA SER A 761 17.81 18.92 48.31
C SER A 761 17.95 18.74 46.80
N VAL A 762 19.15 19.01 46.30
CA VAL A 762 19.53 18.84 44.90
C VAL A 762 19.73 17.34 44.60
N LEU A 763 19.13 16.87 43.52
CA LEU A 763 19.25 15.51 42.99
C LEU A 763 20.38 15.41 41.96
N ALA A 764 20.41 16.35 41.02
CA ALA A 764 21.38 16.43 39.94
C ALA A 764 21.60 17.90 39.53
N VAL A 765 22.72 18.15 38.87
CA VAL A 765 23.13 19.46 38.36
C VAL A 765 23.55 19.27 36.91
N GLY A 766 22.94 20.04 36.01
CA GLY A 766 23.28 20.06 34.60
C GLY A 766 23.73 21.45 34.17
N ASN A 767 24.58 21.53 33.16
CA ASN A 767 25.03 22.81 32.60
C ASN A 767 24.63 22.92 31.13
N GLY A 768 24.00 24.03 30.77
CA GLY A 768 23.52 24.30 29.41
C GLY A 768 24.48 25.20 28.64
N ASN A 769 24.78 24.80 27.41
CA ASN A 769 25.48 25.64 26.45
C ASN A 769 24.48 26.54 25.72
N ILE A 770 24.80 27.82 25.57
CA ILE A 770 23.96 28.83 24.92
C ILE A 770 24.83 29.62 23.93
N LYS A 771 24.20 30.06 22.84
CA LYS A 771 24.77 31.00 21.89
C LYS A 771 23.79 32.14 21.64
N VAL A 772 24.26 33.37 21.81
CA VAL A 772 23.53 34.60 21.53
C VAL A 772 24.35 35.42 20.52
N LYS A 773 23.78 35.71 19.35
CA LYS A 773 24.35 36.62 18.33
C LYS A 773 23.20 37.48 17.80
N PHE A 774 23.23 38.77 18.10
CA PHE A 774 22.26 39.72 17.60
C PHE A 774 22.61 40.10 16.15
N GLY A 775 21.59 40.07 15.29
CA GLY A 775 21.82 40.19 13.84
C GLY A 775 22.17 41.60 13.39
N GLN A 776 23.39 41.80 12.90
CA GLN A 776 23.69 42.79 11.86
C GLN A 776 24.15 42.02 10.62
N ASN A 777 23.55 42.32 9.46
CA ASN A 777 23.52 41.48 8.26
C ASN A 777 24.84 40.75 7.93
N ASP A 778 24.79 39.41 7.84
CA ASP A 778 25.86 38.62 7.22
C ASP A 778 25.77 38.77 5.68
N ALA A 779 26.23 39.92 5.19
CA ALA A 779 26.57 40.19 3.80
C ALA A 779 27.87 40.99 3.78
N ASP A 780 28.83 40.55 2.95
CA ASP A 780 30.20 41.07 2.81
C ASP A 780 31.15 40.88 4.00
N SER A 781 31.80 39.70 4.05
CA SER A 781 33.17 39.58 4.59
C SER A 781 33.95 38.43 3.95
N ASP A 782 34.23 38.56 2.65
CA ASP A 782 35.35 37.88 2.01
C ASP A 782 36.18 38.95 1.28
N ILE A 783 37.52 38.82 1.32
CA ILE A 783 38.56 39.85 1.01
C ILE A 783 38.95 40.75 2.20
N GLY A 784 40.21 40.65 2.62
CA GLY A 784 40.80 41.58 3.60
C GLY A 784 42.07 41.07 4.30
N GLY A 785 43.12 40.73 3.54
CA GLY A 785 44.46 40.54 4.09
C GLY A 785 45.24 41.86 4.12
N ASP A 786 45.97 42.10 5.20
CA ASP A 786 46.92 43.18 5.47
C ASP A 786 48.12 42.49 6.16
N TYR A 787 49.41 42.84 6.00
CA TYR A 787 50.12 44.10 5.75
C TYR A 787 51.25 43.83 4.71
N ASP A 788 52.08 44.76 4.20
CA ASP A 788 52.67 45.98 4.76
C ASP A 788 52.81 47.10 3.72
N ALA A 789 52.92 48.34 4.23
CA ALA A 789 53.19 49.53 3.44
C ALA A 789 54.69 49.78 3.26
N ASP A 790 55.09 50.26 2.08
CA ASP A 790 56.33 51.02 1.92
C ASP A 790 56.19 52.08 0.82
N GLU A 791 57.13 53.03 0.83
CA GLU A 791 56.92 54.42 0.39
C GLU A 791 57.21 54.73 -1.11
N ILE A 792 56.81 55.94 -1.55
CA ILE A 792 57.42 56.79 -2.61
C ILE A 792 56.97 56.70 -4.11
N GLU A 793 56.48 57.87 -4.56
CA GLU A 793 56.51 58.53 -5.90
C GLU A 793 55.83 57.96 -7.17
N ASN A 794 54.80 58.71 -7.61
CA ASN A 794 54.63 59.30 -8.95
C ASN A 794 55.33 58.66 -10.16
N HIS A 795 54.55 58.24 -11.18
CA HIS A 795 54.54 58.96 -12.48
C HIS A 795 53.39 58.57 -13.44
N ALA A 796 52.58 59.57 -13.77
CA ALA A 796 51.96 59.88 -15.07
C ALA A 796 51.52 58.79 -16.08
N SER A 797 50.20 58.83 -16.40
CA SER A 797 49.59 58.61 -17.74
C SER A 797 49.61 57.17 -18.32
N ASP A 798 48.71 56.74 -19.21
CA ASP A 798 47.74 57.45 -20.07
C ASP A 798 46.51 56.54 -20.37
N ARG A 799 45.48 57.11 -21.02
CA ARG A 799 44.40 56.45 -21.81
C ARG A 799 43.23 55.75 -21.12
N ARG A 800 42.22 56.60 -20.88
CA ARG A 800 40.92 56.62 -21.60
C ARG A 800 40.08 55.34 -21.68
N HIS A 801 38.93 55.50 -21.01
CA HIS A 801 37.56 55.28 -21.50
C HIS A 801 37.08 53.83 -21.68
N LYS A 802 36.10 53.34 -20.90
CA LYS A 802 34.71 53.83 -20.67
C LYS A 802 33.73 53.36 -21.75
N VAL A 803 32.94 52.35 -21.37
CA VAL A 803 31.49 52.14 -21.63
C VAL A 803 30.98 52.47 -23.02
N SER A 804 30.45 51.45 -23.72
CA SER A 804 29.04 51.47 -24.15
C SER A 804 28.55 50.07 -24.50
N ASP A 805 27.31 49.79 -24.13
CA ASP A 805 26.45 48.79 -24.76
C ASP A 805 26.35 49.02 -26.28
N GLN A 806 26.05 47.96 -27.05
CA GLN A 806 24.70 47.75 -27.60
C GLN A 806 24.68 46.92 -28.91
N ASP A 807 23.91 45.83 -28.86
CA ASP A 807 23.21 45.14 -29.96
C ASP A 807 23.95 44.53 -31.19
N ARG A 808 23.46 43.32 -31.51
CA ARG A 808 22.99 42.82 -32.84
C ARG A 808 23.88 41.94 -33.75
N TYR A 809 23.28 40.78 -34.07
CA TYR A 809 23.57 39.80 -35.14
C TYR A 809 24.97 39.14 -35.12
N GLY A 810 25.10 37.81 -35.29
CA GLY A 810 24.10 36.75 -35.47
C GLY A 810 24.73 35.51 -36.12
N GLN A 811 24.11 34.33 -35.95
CA GLN A 811 24.53 33.03 -36.54
C GLN A 811 25.89 32.48 -36.05
N ASP A 812 26.11 31.19 -35.80
CA ASP A 812 25.38 29.97 -36.19
C ASP A 812 25.46 28.88 -35.08
N GLY A 813 24.52 27.93 -35.12
CA GLY A 813 24.94 26.51 -35.14
C GLY A 813 25.06 25.69 -33.84
N ARG A 814 24.01 24.88 -33.61
CA ARG A 814 24.04 23.46 -33.18
C ARG A 814 24.25 23.11 -31.69
N TYR A 815 23.26 22.38 -31.18
CA TYR A 815 23.41 21.41 -30.10
C TYR A 815 24.31 20.24 -30.51
N TYR A 816 25.14 19.79 -29.57
CA TYR A 816 25.42 18.42 -29.11
C TYR A 816 26.63 18.58 -28.16
N GLY A 817 26.77 17.89 -27.04
CA GLY A 817 26.38 16.52 -26.76
C GLY A 817 27.64 15.84 -26.20
N SER A 818 27.54 15.25 -25.01
CA SER A 818 28.68 14.71 -24.26
C SER A 818 29.53 13.71 -25.06
N SER A 819 30.85 13.72 -24.88
CA SER A 819 31.56 12.57 -24.27
C SER A 819 33.08 12.76 -24.09
N SER A 820 33.58 12.10 -23.05
CA SER A 820 34.82 11.29 -23.02
C SER A 820 36.18 11.90 -23.44
N ALA A 821 37.03 12.02 -22.41
CA ALA A 821 38.27 11.25 -22.25
C ALA A 821 39.54 11.57 -23.08
N GLU A 822 40.61 11.77 -22.29
CA GLU A 822 41.99 11.24 -22.44
C GLU A 822 43.09 11.97 -23.26
N ARG A 823 44.28 12.00 -22.62
CA ARG A 823 45.67 12.13 -23.15
C ARG A 823 46.12 13.51 -23.67
N GLU A 824 47.42 13.88 -23.72
CA GLU A 824 48.73 13.45 -23.14
C GLU A 824 49.72 14.67 -23.26
N GLU A 825 50.95 14.76 -22.75
CA GLU A 825 51.88 13.85 -22.04
C GLU A 825 52.11 14.39 -20.58
N GLY A 826 53.27 14.46 -19.89
CA GLY A 826 54.63 14.00 -20.19
C GLY A 826 55.74 14.40 -19.20
N ALA A 827 56.96 13.93 -19.52
CA ALA A 827 58.26 14.19 -18.85
C ALA A 827 58.54 13.53 -17.47
N ILE A 828 59.79 13.21 -17.06
CA ILE A 828 60.93 12.57 -17.74
C ILE A 828 61.92 12.00 -16.68
N ARG A 829 62.35 10.72 -16.85
CA ARG A 829 63.63 10.07 -16.42
C ARG A 829 64.24 10.20 -14.99
N LYS A 830 64.41 9.00 -14.37
CA LYS A 830 65.68 8.29 -14.00
C LYS A 830 66.13 8.14 -12.51
N VAL A 831 66.82 6.99 -12.28
CA VAL A 831 67.67 6.55 -11.13
C VAL A 831 66.91 6.06 -9.87
N SER A 832 67.36 5.07 -9.08
CA SER A 832 67.86 3.68 -9.31
C SER A 832 68.40 3.08 -8.00
N THR A 833 67.83 1.99 -7.47
CA THR A 833 68.53 1.02 -6.58
C THR A 833 67.89 -0.37 -6.58
N THR A 834 68.71 -1.40 -6.77
CA THR A 834 68.43 -2.84 -6.51
C THR A 834 69.20 -3.25 -5.23
N ALA A 835 69.14 -4.45 -4.62
CA ALA A 835 68.59 -5.78 -4.92
C ALA A 835 68.31 -6.51 -3.57
N ARG A 836 67.46 -7.55 -3.48
CA ARG A 836 67.76 -9.02 -3.60
C ARG A 836 66.49 -9.78 -3.18
N SER A 837 66.18 -11.02 -3.58
CA SER A 837 66.84 -12.00 -4.46
C SER A 837 65.96 -13.26 -4.70
N VAL A 838 66.22 -14.00 -5.80
CA VAL A 838 66.18 -15.50 -5.88
C VAL A 838 64.77 -16.18 -5.88
N ILE A 839 64.37 -17.11 -6.78
CA ILE A 839 65.08 -17.85 -7.88
C ILE A 839 64.12 -18.40 -8.98
N LYS A 840 64.58 -18.40 -10.26
CA LYS A 840 64.31 -19.29 -11.44
C LYS A 840 62.85 -19.69 -11.82
N ASN A 841 62.34 -19.32 -13.01
CA ASN A 841 62.56 -19.88 -14.38
C ASN A 841 61.77 -21.16 -14.71
N LYS A 842 61.34 -21.49 -15.95
CA LYS A 842 61.07 -20.72 -17.21
C LYS A 842 60.50 -21.69 -18.28
N VAL A 843 59.25 -21.48 -18.74
CA VAL A 843 58.66 -21.65 -20.11
C VAL A 843 59.02 -22.88 -20.99
N ILE A 844 58.03 -23.53 -21.65
CA ILE A 844 57.91 -23.82 -23.14
C ILE A 844 56.97 -25.01 -23.50
N LYS A 845 55.92 -24.70 -24.30
CA LYS A 845 55.22 -25.43 -25.41
C LYS A 845 54.83 -26.95 -25.39
N ASN A 846 53.55 -27.14 -25.72
CA ASN A 846 52.93 -28.04 -26.75
C ASN A 846 52.75 -29.58 -26.58
N ASN A 847 51.53 -29.99 -26.99
CA ASN A 847 51.09 -31.22 -27.67
C ASN A 847 50.75 -32.54 -26.92
N ARG A 848 49.44 -32.88 -27.04
CA ARG A 848 48.81 -34.17 -27.37
C ARG A 848 49.08 -35.46 -26.55
N LEU A 849 47.92 -36.08 -26.26
CA LEU A 849 47.59 -37.52 -26.16
C LEU A 849 47.82 -38.26 -24.83
N ASP A 850 46.66 -38.75 -24.34
CA ASP A 850 46.41 -40.04 -23.68
C ASP A 850 46.65 -40.20 -22.17
N GLY A 851 45.81 -41.04 -21.53
CA GLY A 851 46.13 -41.72 -20.27
C GLY A 851 45.70 -41.10 -18.92
N GLY A 852 44.41 -41.12 -18.59
CA GLY A 852 43.94 -41.69 -17.30
C GLY A 852 43.93 -40.90 -15.97
N LYS A 853 42.76 -40.98 -15.30
CA LYS A 853 42.51 -41.09 -13.84
C LYS A 853 42.69 -39.88 -12.86
N ILE A 854 41.55 -39.61 -12.18
CA ILE A 854 41.35 -39.26 -10.74
C ILE A 854 41.32 -37.76 -10.34
N SER A 855 40.39 -37.47 -9.39
CA SER A 855 40.22 -36.32 -8.48
C SER A 855 39.79 -34.94 -9.02
N ASP A 856 38.48 -34.70 -8.98
CA ASP A 856 37.74 -33.84 -8.03
C ASP A 856 38.29 -32.47 -7.58
N ASP A 857 37.37 -31.49 -7.63
CA ASP A 857 37.09 -30.39 -6.66
C ASP A 857 38.17 -29.34 -6.29
N ASN A 858 37.82 -28.07 -6.00
CA ASN A 858 36.59 -27.31 -6.27
C ASN A 858 36.91 -25.80 -6.25
N GLN A 859 36.11 -24.96 -6.89
CA GLN A 859 36.14 -23.49 -6.69
C GLN A 859 34.81 -22.98 -6.15
N LEU A 860 34.81 -22.67 -4.85
CA LEU A 860 33.86 -21.80 -4.17
C LEU A 860 34.03 -20.34 -4.71
N GLN A 861 33.06 -19.41 -4.67
CA GLN A 861 31.79 -19.35 -3.94
C GLN A 861 30.89 -18.14 -4.33
N ASN A 862 29.69 -18.10 -3.72
CA ASN A 862 28.90 -16.93 -3.27
C ASN A 862 27.82 -16.28 -4.16
N ILE A 863 26.55 -16.62 -3.86
CA ILE A 863 25.45 -15.68 -3.57
C ILE A 863 24.72 -16.23 -2.31
N PRO A 864 24.28 -15.40 -1.35
CA PRO A 864 23.74 -15.87 -0.05
C PRO A 864 22.25 -16.22 -0.06
N ILE A 865 21.78 -16.69 1.10
CA ILE A 865 20.55 -17.47 1.34
C ILE A 865 19.55 -16.66 2.16
N ASP A 866 18.26 -16.83 1.86
CA ASP A 866 17.14 -16.43 2.73
C ASP A 866 16.42 -17.70 3.24
N PHE A 867 15.95 -17.70 4.50
CA PHE A 867 15.34 -18.86 5.15
C PHE A 867 14.23 -18.44 6.13
N THR A 868 12.98 -18.72 5.77
CA THR A 868 11.95 -19.08 6.74
C THR A 868 11.23 -20.34 6.29
N ASN A 869 11.49 -21.45 6.99
CA ASN A 869 10.70 -22.68 6.92
C ASN A 869 9.70 -22.68 8.08
N PHE A 870 8.45 -23.07 7.83
CA PHE A 870 7.67 -23.86 8.79
C PHE A 870 6.83 -24.92 8.05
N PRO A 871 6.55 -26.10 8.66
CA PRO A 871 6.10 -27.27 7.92
C PRO A 871 4.62 -27.68 8.16
N ALA A 872 4.22 -28.69 7.38
CA ALA A 872 3.28 -29.77 7.70
C ALA A 872 1.75 -29.58 7.53
N GLN A 873 1.21 -30.30 6.54
CA GLN A 873 0.04 -31.20 6.57
C GLN A 873 0.19 -32.11 5.32
N VAL A 874 0.61 -33.37 5.38
CA VAL A 874 -0.10 -34.60 5.84
C VAL A 874 -1.35 -34.94 5.01
N ASP A 875 -1.10 -35.68 3.93
CA ASP A 875 -1.88 -36.77 3.31
C ASP A 875 -3.38 -36.65 2.96
N LEU A 876 -3.64 -36.54 1.65
CA LEU A 876 -4.31 -37.52 0.75
C LEU A 876 -5.15 -38.68 1.37
N PRO A 877 -6.21 -39.21 0.69
CA PRO A 877 -6.22 -39.41 -0.77
C PRO A 877 -7.57 -39.27 -1.53
N LYS A 878 -7.49 -39.23 -2.87
CA LYS A 878 -8.49 -39.83 -3.78
C LYS A 878 -7.81 -40.44 -4.99
N GLY A 879 -8.25 -41.64 -5.38
CA GLY A 879 -7.57 -42.47 -6.38
C GLY A 879 -7.91 -42.11 -7.84
N ASN A 880 -6.96 -42.40 -8.73
CA ASN A 880 -7.12 -42.32 -10.18
C ASN A 880 -7.94 -43.49 -10.75
N ALA A 881 -8.54 -43.26 -11.91
CA ALA A 881 -8.94 -44.32 -12.85
C ALA A 881 -8.55 -43.92 -14.28
N GLY A 882 -7.76 -44.75 -14.95
CA GLY A 882 -7.59 -44.76 -16.42
C GLY A 882 -6.61 -43.76 -17.01
N MET A 883 -5.42 -44.25 -17.39
CA MET A 883 -4.57 -43.65 -18.41
C MET A 883 -4.30 -44.72 -19.47
N GLU A 884 -4.48 -44.39 -20.75
CA GLU A 884 -3.90 -45.14 -21.87
C GLU A 884 -2.61 -44.45 -22.35
N GLU A 885 -1.77 -45.23 -23.02
CA GLU A 885 -0.32 -45.05 -23.12
C GLU A 885 0.13 -43.95 -24.11
N ASN A 886 1.30 -43.34 -23.88
CA ASN A 886 2.54 -43.76 -24.56
C ASN A 886 3.80 -42.97 -24.16
N ASP A 887 4.90 -43.72 -24.04
CA ASP A 887 6.33 -43.36 -24.14
C ASP A 887 6.87 -41.98 -23.70
N LEU A 888 7.79 -42.02 -22.74
CA LEU A 888 9.23 -41.90 -23.05
C LEU A 888 10.10 -42.39 -21.87
N VAL A 889 11.05 -43.30 -22.17
CA VAL A 889 11.97 -43.90 -21.18
C VAL A 889 12.94 -42.87 -20.62
N GLN A 890 13.01 -42.74 -19.28
CA GLN A 890 14.13 -42.08 -18.59
C GLN A 890 14.96 -43.11 -17.81
N THR A 891 16.28 -43.05 -18.01
CA THR A 891 17.26 -43.85 -17.27
C THR A 891 17.43 -43.31 -15.84
N PRO A 892 17.71 -44.18 -14.85
CA PRO A 892 17.91 -43.72 -13.48
C PRO A 892 19.23 -42.93 -13.36
N ARG A 893 19.15 -41.69 -12.86
CA ARG A 893 20.34 -40.96 -12.39
C ARG A 893 20.86 -41.62 -11.12
N GLY A 894 22.15 -41.92 -11.07
CA GLY A 894 22.83 -42.24 -9.82
C GLY A 894 22.91 -41.01 -8.92
N LEU A 895 22.80 -41.23 -7.60
CA LEU A 895 22.98 -40.20 -6.58
C LEU A 895 24.40 -39.64 -6.63
N SER A 896 24.57 -38.36 -6.30
CA SER A 896 25.91 -37.74 -6.22
C SER A 896 26.62 -38.07 -4.90
N ASP A 897 27.96 -38.03 -4.89
CA ASP A 897 28.73 -38.35 -3.68
C ASP A 897 28.45 -37.39 -2.50
N LEU A 898 28.07 -36.14 -2.79
CA LEU A 898 27.58 -35.17 -1.79
C LEU A 898 26.26 -35.65 -1.14
N GLU A 899 25.36 -36.21 -1.94
CA GLU A 899 24.03 -36.67 -1.54
C GLU A 899 24.14 -37.96 -0.71
N ILE A 900 25.01 -38.89 -1.14
CA ILE A 900 25.41 -40.07 -0.36
C ILE A 900 26.08 -39.64 0.96
N GLY A 901 26.92 -38.60 0.93
CA GLY A 901 27.52 -37.98 2.11
C GLY A 901 26.49 -37.41 3.09
N MET A 902 25.46 -36.70 2.59
CA MET A 902 24.35 -36.23 3.43
C MET A 902 23.57 -37.39 4.05
N TYR A 903 23.22 -38.42 3.27
CA TYR A 903 22.50 -39.58 3.82
C TYR A 903 23.33 -40.35 4.85
N ALA A 904 24.65 -40.45 4.67
CA ALA A 904 25.55 -41.03 5.66
C ALA A 904 25.62 -40.19 6.95
N LEU A 905 25.76 -38.86 6.84
CA LEU A 905 25.72 -37.94 7.99
C LEU A 905 24.40 -38.02 8.74
N LEU A 906 23.28 -38.03 8.03
CA LEU A 906 21.93 -38.13 8.60
C LEU A 906 21.72 -39.50 9.27
N GLY A 907 22.27 -40.59 8.70
CA GLY A 907 22.32 -41.91 9.34
C GLY A 907 23.13 -41.93 10.64
N VAL A 908 24.30 -41.31 10.67
CA VAL A 908 25.13 -41.16 11.89
C VAL A 908 24.41 -40.31 12.94
N PHE A 909 23.73 -39.23 12.52
CA PHE A 909 22.96 -38.37 13.42
C PHE A 909 21.77 -39.10 14.04
N CYS A 910 21.03 -39.89 13.24
CA CYS A 910 19.97 -40.78 13.73
C CYS A 910 20.49 -41.84 14.71
N LEU A 911 21.67 -42.43 14.47
CA LEU A 911 22.30 -43.36 15.40
C LEU A 911 22.73 -42.67 16.70
N ALA A 912 23.26 -41.44 16.64
CA ALA A 912 23.60 -40.65 17.83
C ALA A 912 22.36 -40.33 18.67
N ILE A 913 21.24 -39.96 18.03
CA ILE A 913 19.94 -39.76 18.70
C ILE A 913 19.45 -41.06 19.34
N LEU A 914 19.55 -42.21 18.65
CA LEU A 914 19.17 -43.51 19.22
C LEU A 914 20.01 -43.89 20.46
N VAL A 915 21.33 -43.69 20.42
CA VAL A 915 22.22 -43.93 21.56
C VAL A 915 21.88 -42.97 22.72
N PHE A 916 21.58 -41.70 22.43
CA PHE A 916 21.13 -40.74 23.42
C PHE A 916 19.80 -41.16 24.07
N LEU A 917 18.81 -41.56 23.28
CA LEU A 917 17.51 -42.06 23.77
C LEU A 917 17.65 -43.33 24.62
N ILE A 918 18.54 -44.25 24.26
CA ILE A 918 18.86 -45.44 25.07
C ILE A 918 19.52 -45.03 26.40
N ASN A 919 20.41 -44.03 26.40
CA ASN A 919 20.98 -43.47 27.64
C ASN A 919 19.90 -42.77 28.49
N CYS A 920 19.01 -41.98 27.91
CA CYS A 920 17.89 -41.37 28.62
C CYS A 920 16.94 -42.43 29.20
N ALA A 921 16.60 -43.48 28.44
CA ALA A 921 15.73 -44.56 28.89
C ALA A 921 16.37 -45.38 30.02
N THR A 922 17.66 -45.71 29.91
CA THR A 922 18.38 -46.42 30.99
C THR A 922 18.57 -45.53 32.22
N PHE A 923 18.78 -44.22 32.07
CA PHE A 923 18.82 -43.28 33.19
C PHE A 923 17.45 -43.19 33.89
N ALA A 924 16.37 -43.06 33.13
CA ALA A 924 15.00 -43.02 33.65
C ALA A 924 14.60 -44.33 34.35
N LEU A 925 14.96 -45.50 33.78
CA LEU A 925 14.75 -46.81 34.41
C LEU A 925 15.56 -46.97 35.70
N LYS A 926 16.81 -46.49 35.72
CA LYS A 926 17.68 -46.51 36.90
C LYS A 926 17.21 -45.58 38.03
N TYR A 927 16.51 -44.50 37.68
CA TYR A 927 15.83 -43.61 38.63
C TYR A 927 14.46 -44.15 39.10
N ARG A 928 13.85 -45.08 38.36
CA ARG A 928 12.60 -45.76 38.74
C ARG A 928 12.77 -46.97 39.65
N HIS A 929 14.02 -47.38 39.90
CA HIS A 929 14.36 -48.57 40.67
C HIS A 929 15.15 -48.25 41.97
N LYS A 930 15.07 -47.00 42.41
CA LYS A 930 15.68 -46.43 43.61
C LYS A 930 14.67 -45.53 44.33
#